data_AF-A0A1U7VPM0-F1
#
_entry.id   AF-A0A1U7VPM0-F1
#
_cell.length_a   1.000
_cell.length_b   1.000
_cell.length_c   1.000
_cell.angle_alpha   90.00
_cell.angle_beta   90.00
_cell.angle_gamma   90.00
#
_symmetry.space_group_name_H-M   'P 1'
#
loop_
_entity.id
_entity.type
_entity.pdbx_description
1 polymer ?
#
loop_
_entity_poly.entity_id
_entity_poly.type
_entity_poly.pdbx_seq_one_letter_code
_entity_poly.pdbx_strand_id
1 'polypeptide(L)'
;MQLERLNKPAIKTIKTEYSDIYDCVDFYKQPAFDHPLLKNHNYHPQMNSLFVKESDSTMSTSNKLPGIRLADGGCPVGTVPIRRTTKEDLIRHKLLPPPEDIMVDSPLTYRENSIDSKKRRYKPLQGYKLAIIHTADNPNNKFGGGAMTTSVYNPHVEDQQHSACRLKIIKGTNIIQVGWRVDPTLYGDNATRLYIHFQNGTNACFNLLCPAFVLVNREVVIDGALNPVSQRGEKIFEMRLSINWDQNKGNWWLFSTDTNIPIGFWPREVFDDFDYFATRVEWGGVVYSPPGIREPSMGSGFSPIRDTLYDAFCRNITLLSDKGDNINVGQLPIYANGPNLYNAIDIPNGGDYFKHVMVYGGPVCFGDFSKTMSQSSSSLNRSIWRCRCGLAANYFMVWTPLNAGRRFFKCPKHEDEKYSYWEWQDEEVPPRISNLMCSLKKKKEALICERNVLQRKVADLENVMMLVDHGGIESLELKMIMNRKIIEQFLFMLYLCSSYDGVRGRKLPNQDKLELEKRLKLLNKPAIKTIKTKFGDIYDCVDFYKQPAFDHLLLKNHNYHPQMKPSLFVKESDSTMSTSNKLSGIELPDGGCPVGTVPIRRTTKEDLIRHKLMPPAENVMVDSPLTHRENSIDSKRRRYKPLQGYKIATVHTDDDNPNNKFGGASMAAAVYNPHVEGQQHSACRLKIIKGSNILQAGWRVDPTLYGDNNTRLYIHFDDGTNSCFNLLCPAFVLINTEIAVDSVISPVSQPGVKTYDLAFYLNWDLNNGNWWFFITNTHTPIGFWPQEVFDDFVYFATRVEFGGVVYSPPGILEPPMGSGSFPVGNTTRDGYCRNITILSDKDENIDIGKLTTHVDSPNLYNAVDVENAGGDWKHMVLYGGPGGW
;
A
#
# COMPACT_ATOMS: atom_id res chain seq x y z
N MET A 1 -17.78 18.91 7.31
CA MET A 1 -17.65 17.72 8.18
C MET A 1 -17.56 16.39 7.40
N GLN A 2 -18.62 15.84 6.78
CA GLN A 2 -18.52 14.52 6.10
C GLN A 2 -17.57 14.52 4.89
N LEU A 3 -17.57 15.59 4.09
CA LEU A 3 -16.68 15.73 2.93
C LEU A 3 -15.20 15.85 3.35
N GLU A 4 -14.91 16.58 4.43
CA GLU A 4 -13.56 16.73 5.00
C GLU A 4 -13.03 15.42 5.58
N ARG A 5 -13.94 14.55 6.07
CA ARG A 5 -13.57 13.22 6.53
C ARG A 5 -13.15 12.32 5.35
N LEU A 6 -13.91 12.34 4.25
CA LEU A 6 -13.69 11.46 3.09
C LEU A 6 -12.54 11.94 2.18
N ASN A 7 -12.45 13.24 1.93
CA ASN A 7 -11.40 13.81 1.08
C ASN A 7 -10.18 14.15 1.94
N LYS A 8 -9.26 13.19 1.99
CA LYS A 8 -8.00 13.30 2.73
C LYS A 8 -6.99 14.17 1.96
N PRO A 9 -5.98 14.75 2.63
CA PRO A 9 -4.94 15.53 1.97
C PRO A 9 -4.24 14.71 0.89
N ALA A 10 -4.25 15.22 -0.35
CA ALA A 10 -3.65 14.57 -1.50
C ALA A 10 -2.17 14.93 -1.63
N ILE A 11 -1.31 13.92 -1.86
CA ILE A 11 0.11 14.12 -2.20
C ILE A 11 0.26 14.36 -3.71
N LYS A 12 -0.55 13.66 -4.51
CA LYS A 12 -0.65 13.79 -5.97
C LYS A 12 -2.10 13.60 -6.36
N THR A 13 -2.56 14.27 -7.40
CA THR A 13 -3.90 14.06 -7.97
C THR A 13 -3.78 13.54 -9.40
N ILE A 14 -4.61 12.56 -9.76
CA ILE A 14 -4.65 11.92 -11.07
C ILE A 14 -6.06 12.09 -11.63
N LYS A 15 -6.17 12.61 -12.85
CA LYS A 15 -7.44 12.73 -13.56
C LYS A 15 -7.50 11.69 -14.68
N THR A 16 -8.60 10.94 -14.75
CA THR A 16 -8.81 9.91 -15.78
C THR A 16 -9.57 10.47 -16.98
N GLU A 17 -9.60 9.70 -18.08
CA GLU A 17 -10.38 10.01 -19.28
C GLU A 17 -11.91 10.10 -19.02
N TYR A 18 -12.38 9.47 -17.94
CA TYR A 18 -13.78 9.52 -17.47
C TYR A 18 -14.10 10.73 -16.61
N SER A 19 -13.20 11.72 -16.56
CA SER A 19 -13.30 12.89 -15.68
C SER A 19 -13.30 12.58 -14.17
N ASP A 20 -13.03 11.34 -13.78
CA ASP A 20 -12.81 11.00 -12.37
C ASP A 20 -11.48 11.59 -11.89
N ILE A 21 -11.48 12.00 -10.63
CA ILE A 21 -10.30 12.53 -9.95
C ILE A 21 -9.95 11.58 -8.81
N TYR A 22 -8.75 11.02 -8.85
CA TYR A 22 -8.17 10.20 -7.80
C TYR A 22 -7.08 10.97 -7.08
N ASP A 23 -7.23 11.09 -5.76
CA ASP A 23 -6.23 11.65 -4.88
C ASP A 23 -5.36 10.51 -4.35
N CYS A 24 -4.05 10.62 -4.56
CA CYS A 24 -3.06 9.76 -3.93
C CYS A 24 -2.94 10.19 -2.46
N VAL A 25 -3.61 9.44 -1.61
CA VAL A 25 -3.67 9.66 -0.16
C VAL A 25 -2.62 8.76 0.48
N ASP A 26 -1.92 9.29 1.49
CA ASP A 26 -1.05 8.49 2.36
C ASP A 26 -1.82 7.26 2.84
N PHE A 27 -1.21 6.07 2.69
CA PHE A 27 -1.86 4.81 3.04
C PHE A 27 -2.49 4.86 4.44
N TYR A 28 -1.81 5.45 5.42
CA TYR A 28 -2.24 5.56 6.82
C TYR A 28 -3.27 6.64 7.10
N LYS A 29 -3.58 7.47 6.10
CA LYS A 29 -4.64 8.47 6.18
C LYS A 29 -5.86 8.08 5.38
N GLN A 30 -5.87 6.91 4.73
CA GLN A 30 -7.00 6.48 3.91
C GLN A 30 -8.29 6.35 4.75
N PRO A 31 -9.48 6.45 4.13
CA PRO A 31 -10.76 6.43 4.84
C PRO A 31 -10.98 5.22 5.75
N ALA A 32 -10.37 4.06 5.44
CA ALA A 32 -10.42 2.86 6.27
C ALA A 32 -10.11 3.14 7.75
N PHE A 33 -9.13 3.99 8.02
CA PHE A 33 -8.60 4.24 9.37
C PHE A 33 -9.38 5.29 10.16
N ASP A 34 -10.46 5.82 9.58
CA ASP A 34 -11.47 6.55 10.35
C ASP A 34 -12.34 5.60 11.21
N HIS A 35 -12.25 4.28 10.97
CA HIS A 35 -12.95 3.30 11.79
C HIS A 35 -12.39 3.27 13.21
N PRO A 36 -13.22 3.36 14.27
CA PRO A 36 -12.74 3.38 15.65
C PRO A 36 -11.86 2.18 16.01
N LEU A 37 -12.21 0.98 15.52
CA LEU A 37 -11.48 -0.26 15.81
C LEU A 37 -10.14 -0.38 15.06
N LEU A 38 -9.88 0.47 14.06
CA LEU A 38 -8.67 0.42 13.27
C LEU A 38 -7.65 1.50 13.64
N LYS A 39 -7.95 2.44 14.55
CA LYS A 39 -7.08 3.60 14.83
C LYS A 39 -5.64 3.25 15.24
N ASN A 40 -5.41 2.08 15.85
CA ASN A 40 -4.10 1.63 16.34
C ASN A 40 -3.60 0.38 15.58
N HIS A 41 -3.98 0.25 14.31
CA HIS A 41 -3.60 -0.92 13.51
C HIS A 41 -2.09 -0.97 13.19
N ASN A 42 -1.58 -2.16 12.86
CA ASN A 42 -0.21 -2.37 12.38
C ASN A 42 -0.14 -2.76 10.88
N TYR A 43 -1.17 -2.45 10.08
CA TYR A 43 -1.19 -2.75 8.65
C TYR A 43 -0.14 -1.99 7.84
N HIS A 44 0.21 -2.51 6.67
CA HIS A 44 1.33 -2.05 5.87
C HIS A 44 0.96 -2.00 4.37
N PRO A 45 1.41 -1.01 3.58
CA PRO A 45 1.07 -0.88 2.16
C PRO A 45 1.62 -2.01 1.28
N GLN A 46 2.67 -2.71 1.72
CA GLN A 46 3.19 -3.92 1.05
C GLN A 46 2.71 -5.21 1.73
N MET A 47 1.72 -5.12 2.63
CA MET A 47 1.12 -6.32 3.21
C MET A 47 0.53 -7.15 2.08
N ASN A 48 0.99 -8.39 1.98
CA ASN A 48 0.49 -9.37 1.04
C ASN A 48 -0.04 -10.55 1.83
N SER A 49 -1.09 -11.18 1.33
CA SER A 49 -1.52 -12.48 1.81
C SER A 49 -0.56 -13.56 1.30
N LEU A 50 -0.29 -14.57 2.14
CA LEU A 50 0.48 -15.76 1.75
C LEU A 50 -0.34 -16.74 0.89
N PHE A 51 -1.61 -16.44 0.60
CA PHE A 51 -2.41 -17.21 -0.35
C PHE A 51 -1.95 -16.97 -1.80
N VAL A 52 -0.94 -17.72 -2.22
CA VAL A 52 -0.62 -17.94 -3.63
C VAL A 52 -0.65 -19.45 -3.89
N LYS A 53 -1.83 -19.98 -4.22
CA LYS A 53 -1.89 -21.23 -4.98
C LYS A 53 -1.93 -20.83 -6.46
N GLU A 54 -0.84 -21.08 -7.18
CA GLU A 54 -0.86 -21.08 -8.64
C GLU A 54 -1.97 -22.05 -9.08
N SER A 55 -3.07 -21.52 -9.61
CA SER A 55 -3.95 -22.33 -10.44
C SER A 55 -3.30 -22.41 -11.81
N ASP A 56 -2.91 -23.62 -12.22
CA ASP A 56 -2.36 -23.94 -13.54
C ASP A 56 -2.92 -23.03 -14.63
N SER A 57 -2.04 -22.20 -15.19
CA SER A 57 -2.33 -21.39 -16.37
C SER A 57 -2.39 -22.30 -17.59
N THR A 58 -3.54 -22.92 -17.84
CA THR A 58 -3.86 -23.37 -19.19
C THR A 58 -4.34 -22.16 -19.99
N MET A 59 -3.68 -21.96 -21.14
CA MET A 59 -3.83 -20.85 -22.07
C MET A 59 -5.30 -20.43 -22.26
N SER A 60 -5.61 -19.16 -22.00
CA SER A 60 -6.79 -18.52 -22.57
C SER A 60 -6.37 -17.26 -23.31
N THR A 61 -6.79 -17.18 -24.57
CA THR A 61 -6.72 -16.04 -25.50
C THR A 61 -7.56 -14.84 -25.02
N SER A 62 -7.52 -14.51 -23.72
CA SER A 62 -8.32 -13.43 -23.14
C SER A 62 -7.71 -12.07 -23.45
N ASN A 63 -8.53 -11.16 -23.94
CA ASN A 63 -8.17 -9.76 -24.08
C ASN A 63 -7.82 -9.15 -22.70
N LYS A 64 -6.88 -8.20 -22.66
CA LYS A 64 -6.44 -7.51 -21.43
C LYS A 64 -7.61 -7.11 -20.53
N LEU A 65 -7.40 -7.20 -19.21
CA LEU A 65 -8.29 -6.71 -18.16
C LEU A 65 -8.84 -5.31 -18.53
N PRO A 66 -10.15 -5.04 -18.37
CA PRO A 66 -10.69 -3.68 -18.48
C PRO A 66 -9.90 -2.71 -17.58
N GLY A 67 -9.78 -1.43 -17.93
CA GLY A 67 -8.88 -0.45 -17.33
C GLY A 67 -9.10 -0.11 -15.84
N ILE A 68 -8.90 -1.06 -14.92
CA ILE A 68 -8.91 -0.82 -13.46
C ILE A 68 -7.60 -0.17 -13.00
N ARG A 69 -6.54 -0.23 -13.81
CA ARG A 69 -5.24 0.35 -13.48
C ARG A 69 -5.12 1.79 -13.97
N LEU A 70 -4.64 2.66 -13.11
CA LEU A 70 -4.25 4.02 -13.46
C LEU A 70 -3.04 4.01 -14.41
N ALA A 71 -2.99 5.01 -15.30
CA ALA A 71 -1.84 5.24 -16.19
C ALA A 71 -0.56 5.61 -15.41
N ASP A 72 0.60 5.52 -16.08
CA ASP A 72 1.91 5.97 -15.58
C ASP A 72 2.35 5.39 -14.22
N GLY A 73 1.95 4.15 -13.91
CA GLY A 73 2.34 3.46 -12.68
C GLY A 73 1.60 3.93 -11.42
N GLY A 74 0.47 4.65 -11.59
CA GLY A 74 -0.47 4.99 -10.53
C GLY A 74 0.05 6.00 -9.51
N CYS A 75 -0.28 5.75 -8.24
CA CYS A 75 0.10 6.58 -7.12
C CYS A 75 1.55 6.33 -6.65
N PRO A 76 2.23 7.35 -6.09
CA PRO A 76 3.53 7.18 -5.44
C PRO A 76 3.54 6.04 -4.41
N VAL A 77 4.70 5.43 -4.18
CA VAL A 77 4.85 4.41 -3.11
C VAL A 77 4.48 5.04 -1.76
N GLY A 78 3.87 4.24 -0.86
CA GLY A 78 3.32 4.72 0.40
C GLY A 78 1.95 5.41 0.29
N THR A 79 1.38 5.53 -0.92
CA THR A 79 0.07 6.16 -1.15
C THR A 79 -0.87 5.27 -1.96
N VAL A 80 -2.17 5.48 -1.80
CA VAL A 80 -3.22 4.73 -2.48
C VAL A 80 -4.22 5.67 -3.17
N PRO A 81 -4.76 5.30 -4.34
CA PRO A 81 -5.67 6.16 -5.09
C PRO A 81 -7.08 6.11 -4.48
N ILE A 82 -7.54 7.24 -3.95
CA ILE A 82 -8.89 7.41 -3.41
C ILE A 82 -9.68 8.34 -4.34
N ARG A 83 -10.84 7.89 -4.82
CA ARG A 83 -11.71 8.73 -5.66
C ARG A 83 -12.21 9.93 -4.84
N ARG A 84 -12.01 11.14 -5.36
CA ARG A 84 -12.47 12.37 -4.72
C ARG A 84 -14.00 12.38 -4.68
N THR A 85 -14.55 12.56 -3.50
CA THR A 85 -16.00 12.63 -3.28
C THR A 85 -16.50 14.07 -3.38
N THR A 86 -17.56 14.31 -4.13
CA THR A 86 -18.22 15.61 -4.29
C THR A 86 -19.45 15.73 -3.39
N LYS A 87 -20.01 16.93 -3.27
CA LYS A 87 -21.26 17.14 -2.50
C LYS A 87 -22.43 16.44 -3.19
N GLU A 88 -22.43 16.47 -4.52
CA GLU A 88 -23.43 15.84 -5.37
C GLU A 88 -23.42 14.32 -5.19
N ASP A 89 -22.23 13.70 -5.07
CA ASP A 89 -22.12 12.27 -4.76
C ASP A 89 -22.82 11.94 -3.44
N LEU A 90 -22.56 12.71 -2.38
CA LEU A 90 -23.19 12.49 -1.07
C LEU A 90 -24.71 12.68 -1.09
N ILE A 91 -25.21 13.58 -1.94
CA ILE A 91 -26.66 13.79 -2.12
C ILE A 91 -27.27 12.57 -2.81
N ARG A 92 -26.68 12.09 -3.90
CA ARG A 92 -27.21 10.92 -4.63
C ARG A 92 -27.11 9.64 -3.79
N HIS A 93 -26.07 9.51 -2.96
CA HIS A 93 -25.94 8.41 -2.01
C HIS A 93 -27.14 8.25 -1.06
N LYS A 94 -27.79 9.36 -0.68
CA LYS A 94 -29.00 9.31 0.17
C LYS A 94 -30.24 8.81 -0.58
N LEU A 95 -30.18 8.78 -1.91
CA LEU A 95 -31.25 8.28 -2.79
C LEU A 95 -31.05 6.81 -3.16
N LEU A 96 -30.01 6.15 -2.65
CA LEU A 96 -29.79 4.73 -2.90
C LEU A 96 -30.97 3.91 -2.37
N PRO A 97 -31.36 2.85 -3.10
CA PRO A 97 -32.40 1.95 -2.65
C PRO A 97 -32.02 1.26 -1.33
N PRO A 98 -33.01 0.78 -0.56
CA PRO A 98 -32.75 0.03 0.65
C PRO A 98 -31.84 -1.17 0.36
N PRO A 99 -30.97 -1.57 1.32
CA PRO A 99 -30.11 -2.73 1.16
C PRO A 99 -30.93 -3.96 0.75
N GLU A 100 -30.35 -4.81 -0.07
CA GLU A 100 -30.95 -6.07 -0.43
C GLU A 100 -31.16 -6.93 0.84
N ASP A 101 -32.42 -7.24 1.16
CA ASP A 101 -32.77 -8.04 2.34
C ASP A 101 -32.10 -9.44 2.30
N ILE A 102 -31.57 -9.86 3.44
CA ILE A 102 -31.04 -11.21 3.65
C ILE A 102 -32.22 -12.14 3.90
N MET A 103 -32.75 -12.78 2.85
CA MET A 103 -33.43 -14.08 2.93
C MET A 103 -33.86 -14.56 1.54
N VAL A 104 -33.17 -15.58 1.04
CA VAL A 104 -33.64 -16.42 -0.07
C VAL A 104 -33.85 -17.82 0.48
N ASP A 105 -35.06 -18.07 0.99
CA ASP A 105 -35.59 -19.42 1.18
C ASP A 105 -36.34 -19.82 -0.10
N SER A 106 -35.91 -20.92 -0.73
CA SER A 106 -36.60 -21.53 -1.88
C SER A 106 -37.82 -22.36 -1.43
N PRO A 107 -38.81 -22.61 -2.32
CA PRO A 107 -40.14 -23.06 -1.94
C PRO A 107 -40.22 -24.56 -1.58
N LEU A 108 -41.03 -24.81 -0.56
CA LEU A 108 -41.59 -26.07 -0.07
C LEU A 108 -41.67 -27.22 -1.09
N THR A 109 -40.87 -28.25 -0.87
CA THR A 109 -41.25 -29.65 -1.17
C THR A 109 -40.78 -30.57 -0.06
N TYR A 110 -41.45 -30.57 1.09
CA TYR A 110 -41.60 -31.76 1.92
C TYR A 110 -42.89 -31.61 2.73
N ARG A 111 -43.88 -32.46 2.40
CA ARG A 111 -45.05 -32.67 3.25
C ARG A 111 -44.56 -33.43 4.47
N GLU A 112 -44.58 -32.81 5.64
CA GLU A 112 -44.83 -33.55 6.87
C GLU A 112 -45.49 -32.65 7.93
N ASN A 113 -46.50 -33.23 8.56
CA ASN A 113 -47.39 -32.60 9.51
C ASN A 113 -46.66 -32.34 10.83
N SER A 114 -46.46 -31.09 11.22
CA SER A 114 -46.37 -30.75 12.64
C SER A 114 -46.92 -29.35 12.92
N ILE A 115 -47.76 -29.30 13.94
CA ILE A 115 -48.48 -28.14 14.44
C ILE A 115 -47.55 -27.46 15.46
N ASP A 116 -46.66 -26.58 15.00
CA ASP A 116 -46.28 -25.34 15.69
C ASP A 116 -45.34 -24.50 14.81
N SER A 117 -45.88 -23.59 13.99
CA SER A 117 -45.06 -22.63 13.25
C SER A 117 -45.66 -21.23 13.34
N LYS A 118 -45.07 -20.41 14.22
CA LYS A 118 -45.22 -18.96 14.19
C LYS A 118 -44.74 -18.47 12.81
N LYS A 119 -45.68 -18.22 11.91
CA LYS A 119 -45.49 -17.61 10.58
C LYS A 119 -44.62 -16.35 10.70
N ARG A 120 -43.32 -16.44 10.42
CA ARG A 120 -42.49 -15.28 10.07
C ARG A 120 -43.02 -14.74 8.74
N ARG A 121 -43.66 -13.57 8.75
CA ARG A 121 -44.21 -12.92 7.55
C ARG A 121 -43.06 -12.49 6.64
N TYR A 122 -42.98 -13.10 5.46
CA TYR A 122 -42.13 -12.75 4.33
C TYR A 122 -42.36 -11.27 3.93
N LYS A 123 -41.30 -10.46 3.86
CA LYS A 123 -41.33 -9.18 3.13
C LYS A 123 -40.71 -9.42 1.75
N PRO A 124 -41.41 -9.13 0.64
CA PRO A 124 -40.83 -9.26 -0.69
C PRO A 124 -39.62 -8.30 -0.84
N LEU A 125 -38.56 -8.74 -1.52
CA LEU A 125 -37.51 -7.90 -2.09
C LEU A 125 -38.15 -6.86 -3.02
N GLN A 126 -38.53 -5.69 -2.47
CA GLN A 126 -39.21 -4.66 -3.25
C GLN A 126 -38.23 -4.06 -4.26
N GLY A 127 -38.49 -4.30 -5.56
CA GLY A 127 -37.73 -3.72 -6.67
C GLY A 127 -36.51 -4.53 -7.15
N TYR A 128 -36.00 -5.47 -6.36
CA TYR A 128 -34.82 -6.27 -6.73
C TYR A 128 -35.15 -7.53 -7.52
N LYS A 129 -34.40 -7.78 -8.60
CA LYS A 129 -34.43 -9.03 -9.37
C LYS A 129 -33.04 -9.67 -9.42
N LEU A 130 -33.00 -10.98 -9.21
CA LEU A 130 -31.81 -11.81 -9.06
C LEU A 130 -31.82 -12.91 -10.12
N ALA A 131 -30.63 -13.23 -10.62
CA ALA A 131 -30.36 -14.43 -11.40
C ALA A 131 -28.97 -14.94 -11.00
N ILE A 132 -28.96 -15.83 -9.99
CA ILE A 132 -27.75 -16.23 -9.28
C ILE A 132 -27.67 -17.75 -9.12
N ILE A 133 -26.46 -18.23 -8.86
CA ILE A 133 -26.23 -19.52 -8.21
C ILE A 133 -25.70 -19.29 -6.79
N HIS A 134 -25.97 -20.23 -5.89
CA HIS A 134 -25.54 -20.10 -4.50
C HIS A 134 -25.22 -21.44 -3.86
N THR A 135 -24.39 -21.43 -2.82
CA THR A 135 -24.20 -22.62 -1.96
C THR A 135 -25.47 -22.90 -1.14
N ALA A 136 -25.65 -24.14 -0.71
CA ALA A 136 -26.75 -24.51 0.18
C ALA A 136 -26.73 -23.66 1.46
N ASP A 137 -27.90 -23.24 1.92
CA ASP A 137 -28.04 -22.46 3.14
C ASP A 137 -27.96 -23.39 4.36
N ASN A 138 -26.75 -23.53 4.89
CA ASN A 138 -26.49 -24.38 6.04
C ASN A 138 -25.56 -23.64 7.02
N PRO A 139 -26.01 -23.36 8.26
CA PRO A 139 -25.21 -22.65 9.26
C PRO A 139 -23.93 -23.41 9.66
N ASN A 140 -23.85 -24.72 9.39
CA ASN A 140 -22.65 -25.53 9.65
C ASN A 140 -21.59 -25.41 8.54
N ASN A 141 -21.90 -24.76 7.42
CA ASN A 141 -20.92 -24.55 6.35
C ASN A 141 -19.79 -23.63 6.83
N LYS A 142 -18.56 -23.97 6.45
CA LYS A 142 -17.37 -23.16 6.72
C LYS A 142 -16.57 -22.95 5.45
N PHE A 143 -16.77 -21.80 4.82
CA PHE A 143 -16.07 -21.41 3.60
C PHE A 143 -15.02 -20.34 3.89
N GLY A 144 -13.79 -20.55 3.47
CA GLY A 144 -12.69 -19.58 3.60
C GLY A 144 -12.62 -18.59 2.46
N GLY A 145 -13.53 -18.65 1.48
CA GLY A 145 -13.54 -17.72 0.36
C GLY A 145 -14.26 -18.23 -0.88
N GLY A 146 -14.29 -17.38 -1.91
CA GLY A 146 -14.84 -17.68 -3.22
C GLY A 146 -14.15 -16.88 -4.32
N ALA A 147 -14.15 -17.42 -5.53
CA ALA A 147 -13.59 -16.75 -6.70
C ALA A 147 -14.48 -16.90 -7.94
N MET A 148 -14.33 -15.98 -8.88
CA MET A 148 -14.93 -16.06 -10.20
C MET A 148 -14.14 -15.29 -11.26
N THR A 149 -14.34 -15.67 -12.51
CA THR A 149 -14.05 -14.89 -13.71
C THR A 149 -15.38 -14.43 -14.31
N THR A 150 -15.63 -13.13 -14.40
CA THR A 150 -16.90 -12.61 -14.95
C THR A 150 -16.70 -11.84 -16.24
N SER A 151 -17.63 -11.96 -17.19
CA SER A 151 -17.71 -11.05 -18.33
C SER A 151 -18.28 -9.70 -17.91
N VAL A 152 -17.66 -8.63 -18.39
CA VAL A 152 -18.00 -7.25 -18.02
C VAL A 152 -18.89 -6.64 -19.10
N TYR A 153 -20.11 -6.23 -18.76
CA TYR A 153 -21.06 -5.60 -19.69
C TYR A 153 -21.45 -4.19 -19.20
N ASN A 154 -21.98 -3.36 -20.11
CA ASN A 154 -22.59 -2.06 -19.78
C ASN A 154 -24.10 -2.06 -20.11
N PRO A 155 -24.92 -2.75 -19.30
CA PRO A 155 -26.38 -2.77 -19.48
C PRO A 155 -26.99 -1.37 -19.31
N HIS A 156 -28.05 -1.09 -20.07
CA HIS A 156 -28.76 0.19 -20.00
C HIS A 156 -29.62 0.26 -18.73
N VAL A 157 -29.49 1.37 -18.03
CA VAL A 157 -30.20 1.72 -16.79
C VAL A 157 -30.59 3.20 -16.83
N GLU A 158 -31.72 3.53 -16.21
CA GLU A 158 -32.27 4.88 -16.14
C GLU A 158 -32.57 5.26 -14.69
N ASP A 159 -32.40 6.55 -14.35
CA ASP A 159 -32.72 7.12 -13.04
C ASP A 159 -32.11 6.35 -11.85
N GLN A 160 -32.96 5.76 -11.00
CA GLN A 160 -32.60 5.00 -9.79
C GLN A 160 -32.42 3.50 -10.04
N GLN A 161 -32.42 3.07 -11.31
CA GLN A 161 -32.12 1.68 -11.65
C GLN A 161 -30.65 1.36 -11.52
N HIS A 162 -30.35 0.10 -11.25
CA HIS A 162 -28.98 -0.41 -11.38
C HIS A 162 -28.97 -1.85 -11.90
N SER A 163 -27.84 -2.22 -12.49
CA SER A 163 -27.54 -3.59 -12.88
C SER A 163 -26.10 -3.93 -12.52
N ALA A 164 -25.89 -5.13 -11.97
CA ALA A 164 -24.58 -5.56 -11.51
C ALA A 164 -24.36 -7.07 -11.68
N CYS A 165 -23.09 -7.45 -11.77
CA CYS A 165 -22.59 -8.78 -11.46
C CYS A 165 -21.99 -8.77 -10.05
N ARG A 166 -22.05 -9.89 -9.33
CA ARG A 166 -21.50 -9.98 -7.97
C ARG A 166 -20.97 -11.34 -7.59
N LEU A 167 -19.91 -11.31 -6.78
CA LEU A 167 -19.48 -12.34 -5.84
C LEU A 167 -19.88 -11.85 -4.46
N LYS A 168 -20.72 -12.61 -3.75
CA LYS A 168 -21.25 -12.21 -2.43
C LYS A 168 -20.90 -13.28 -1.40
N ILE A 169 -20.21 -12.89 -0.33
CA ILE A 169 -19.83 -13.75 0.80
C ILE A 169 -20.66 -13.34 2.01
N ILE A 170 -21.31 -14.31 2.68
CA ILE A 170 -22.33 -14.07 3.70
C ILE A 170 -22.07 -14.93 4.95
N LYS A 171 -22.18 -14.32 6.14
CA LYS A 171 -22.34 -14.99 7.44
C LYS A 171 -23.28 -14.16 8.31
N GLY A 172 -24.45 -14.71 8.63
CA GLY A 172 -25.47 -13.98 9.40
C GLY A 172 -25.90 -12.69 8.70
N THR A 173 -25.78 -11.55 9.38
CA THR A 173 -26.09 -10.22 8.83
C THR A 173 -24.94 -9.52 8.12
N ASN A 174 -23.78 -10.16 8.08
CA ASN A 174 -22.54 -9.56 7.60
C ASN A 174 -22.25 -10.01 6.17
N ILE A 175 -21.89 -9.05 5.32
CA ILE A 175 -21.74 -9.26 3.88
C ILE A 175 -20.51 -8.51 3.37
N ILE A 176 -19.71 -9.20 2.56
CA ILE A 176 -18.76 -8.57 1.65
C ILE A 176 -19.06 -9.00 0.22
N GLN A 177 -18.98 -8.03 -0.69
CA GLN A 177 -19.37 -8.22 -2.08
C GLN A 177 -18.45 -7.46 -3.01
N VAL A 178 -18.14 -8.08 -4.15
CA VAL A 178 -17.33 -7.46 -5.21
C VAL A 178 -17.89 -7.83 -6.59
N GLY A 179 -17.72 -6.95 -7.57
CA GLY A 179 -18.07 -7.22 -8.95
C GLY A 179 -18.04 -5.97 -9.80
N TRP A 180 -18.81 -5.96 -10.89
CA TRP A 180 -19.03 -4.75 -11.69
C TRP A 180 -20.48 -4.29 -11.57
N ARG A 181 -20.71 -2.98 -11.64
CA ARG A 181 -22.03 -2.35 -11.48
C ARG A 181 -22.18 -1.13 -12.39
N VAL A 182 -23.36 -0.97 -12.97
CA VAL A 182 -23.84 0.26 -13.61
C VAL A 182 -24.91 0.85 -12.71
N ASP A 183 -24.66 2.03 -12.16
CA ASP A 183 -25.54 2.67 -11.18
C ASP A 183 -25.39 4.21 -11.22
N PRO A 184 -26.29 4.90 -11.93
CA PRO A 184 -26.23 6.35 -12.07
C PRO A 184 -26.49 7.08 -10.76
N THR A 185 -27.22 6.46 -9.82
CA THR A 185 -27.44 7.02 -8.48
C THR A 185 -26.15 6.98 -7.67
N LEU A 186 -25.38 5.90 -7.76
CA LEU A 186 -24.10 5.78 -7.08
C LEU A 186 -23.02 6.68 -7.71
N TYR A 187 -22.86 6.64 -9.05
CA TYR A 187 -21.69 7.23 -9.71
C TYR A 187 -21.95 8.55 -10.43
N GLY A 188 -23.21 8.87 -10.75
CA GLY A 188 -23.58 10.04 -11.54
C GLY A 188 -23.44 9.85 -13.06
N ASP A 189 -23.10 8.65 -13.50
CA ASP A 189 -22.96 8.27 -14.91
C ASP A 189 -23.46 6.84 -15.17
N ASN A 190 -23.50 6.46 -16.45
CA ASN A 190 -23.90 5.13 -16.92
C ASN A 190 -22.68 4.28 -17.29
N ALA A 191 -21.52 4.50 -16.65
CA ALA A 191 -20.34 3.69 -16.89
C ALA A 191 -20.35 2.44 -15.99
N THR A 192 -20.00 1.29 -16.54
CA THR A 192 -19.72 0.09 -15.73
C THR A 192 -18.49 0.33 -14.87
N ARG A 193 -18.60 0.14 -13.56
CA ARG A 193 -17.49 0.36 -12.62
C ARG A 193 -17.23 -0.87 -11.75
N LEU A 194 -15.98 -1.11 -11.39
CA LEU A 194 -15.63 -2.04 -10.31
C LEU A 194 -16.18 -1.48 -9.01
N TYR A 195 -16.89 -2.30 -8.23
CA TYR A 195 -17.41 -1.88 -6.94
C TYR A 195 -17.12 -2.92 -5.87
N ILE A 196 -17.09 -2.44 -4.63
CA ILE A 196 -17.16 -3.28 -3.45
C ILE A 196 -18.35 -2.85 -2.60
N HIS A 197 -18.92 -3.77 -1.84
CA HIS A 197 -19.97 -3.47 -0.89
C HIS A 197 -19.68 -4.20 0.43
N PHE A 198 -19.84 -3.49 1.53
CA PHE A 198 -19.62 -3.97 2.88
C PHE A 198 -20.86 -3.73 3.71
N GLN A 199 -21.25 -4.74 4.48
CA GLN A 199 -22.33 -4.66 5.44
C GLN A 199 -21.92 -5.33 6.76
N ASN A 200 -22.04 -4.60 7.87
CA ASN A 200 -21.96 -5.12 9.23
C ASN A 200 -23.28 -4.82 9.95
N GLY A 201 -24.07 -5.85 10.23
CA GLY A 201 -25.41 -5.71 10.79
C GLY A 201 -26.32 -4.85 9.90
N THR A 202 -26.75 -3.70 10.43
CA THR A 202 -27.59 -2.72 9.71
C THR A 202 -26.79 -1.66 8.95
N ASN A 203 -25.48 -1.59 9.18
CA ASN A 203 -24.61 -0.59 8.54
C ASN A 203 -24.10 -1.15 7.21
N ALA A 204 -24.60 -0.60 6.10
CA ALA A 204 -24.19 -0.97 4.75
C ALA A 204 -23.64 0.25 4.02
N CYS A 205 -22.62 0.06 3.21
CA CYS A 205 -22.06 1.11 2.38
C CYS A 205 -21.33 0.52 1.18
N PHE A 206 -21.14 1.38 0.17
CA PHE A 206 -20.42 1.04 -1.04
C PHE A 206 -19.01 1.62 -0.99
N ASN A 207 -18.09 0.87 -1.58
CA ASN A 207 -16.78 1.34 -1.98
C ASN A 207 -15.95 1.90 -0.81
N LEU A 208 -15.04 2.83 -1.09
CA LEU A 208 -14.15 3.43 -0.07
C LEU A 208 -14.85 4.50 0.80
N LEU A 209 -16.17 4.65 0.65
CA LEU A 209 -16.98 5.46 1.57
C LEU A 209 -17.18 4.74 2.91
N CYS A 210 -17.02 3.42 2.90
CA CYS A 210 -16.92 2.61 4.11
C CYS A 210 -15.54 2.76 4.76
N PRO A 211 -15.45 3.15 6.04
CA PRO A 211 -14.22 3.01 6.80
C PRO A 211 -14.04 1.54 7.20
N ALA A 212 -13.90 0.63 6.24
CA ALA A 212 -13.86 -0.82 6.52
C ALA A 212 -12.97 -1.60 5.55
N PHE A 213 -12.62 -1.03 4.40
CA PHE A 213 -11.76 -1.68 3.42
C PHE A 213 -10.43 -0.93 3.33
N VAL A 214 -9.34 -1.65 3.60
CA VAL A 214 -7.97 -1.14 3.47
C VAL A 214 -7.49 -1.41 2.06
N LEU A 215 -7.42 -0.37 1.24
CA LEU A 215 -6.79 -0.42 -0.08
C LEU A 215 -5.27 -0.46 0.11
N VAL A 216 -4.59 -1.44 -0.50
CA VAL A 216 -3.12 -1.55 -0.47
C VAL A 216 -2.50 -1.27 -1.84
N ASN A 217 -3.28 -1.44 -2.91
CA ASN A 217 -2.78 -1.31 -4.26
C ASN A 217 -2.72 0.15 -4.72
N ARG A 218 -1.54 0.60 -5.18
CA ARG A 218 -1.33 1.98 -5.66
C ARG A 218 -1.75 2.23 -7.11
N GLU A 219 -2.02 1.17 -7.87
CA GLU A 219 -2.34 1.22 -9.30
C GLU A 219 -3.81 0.92 -9.59
N VAL A 220 -4.42 0.05 -8.79
CA VAL A 220 -5.81 -0.40 -8.96
C VAL A 220 -6.75 0.54 -8.24
N VAL A 221 -7.76 1.04 -8.96
CA VAL A 221 -8.81 1.89 -8.38
C VAL A 221 -10.10 1.12 -8.13
N ILE A 222 -10.59 1.24 -6.90
CA ILE A 222 -12.00 0.96 -6.60
C ILE A 222 -12.83 2.10 -7.21
N ASP A 223 -14.01 1.78 -7.74
CA ASP A 223 -14.92 2.70 -8.43
C ASP A 223 -14.44 3.18 -9.79
N GLY A 224 -13.36 2.59 -10.31
CA GLY A 224 -12.87 2.87 -11.65
C GLY A 224 -13.84 2.41 -12.73
N ALA A 225 -14.03 3.25 -13.75
CA ALA A 225 -14.77 2.89 -14.95
C ALA A 225 -14.02 1.79 -15.71
N LEU A 226 -14.74 0.74 -16.10
CA LEU A 226 -14.23 -0.41 -16.82
C LEU A 226 -14.41 -0.15 -18.32
N ASN A 227 -13.29 -0.03 -19.04
CA ASN A 227 -13.27 0.09 -20.49
C ASN A 227 -12.05 -0.63 -21.06
N PRO A 228 -12.19 -1.33 -22.19
CA PRO A 228 -13.43 -1.68 -22.90
C PRO A 228 -14.35 -2.67 -22.15
N VAL A 229 -15.64 -2.67 -22.51
CA VAL A 229 -16.67 -3.63 -22.04
C VAL A 229 -17.04 -4.63 -23.13
N SER A 230 -17.60 -5.78 -22.73
CA SER A 230 -18.00 -6.88 -23.61
C SER A 230 -19.13 -6.49 -24.54
N GLN A 231 -19.08 -7.02 -25.77
CA GLN A 231 -20.15 -6.93 -26.74
C GLN A 231 -20.64 -8.33 -27.11
N ARG A 232 -21.95 -8.51 -27.03
CA ARG A 232 -22.61 -9.79 -27.29
C ARG A 232 -22.32 -10.26 -28.73
N GLY A 233 -21.81 -11.49 -28.88
CA GLY A 233 -21.49 -12.06 -30.19
C GLY A 233 -20.15 -11.60 -30.78
N GLU A 234 -19.45 -10.68 -30.12
CA GLU A 234 -18.17 -10.13 -30.59
C GLU A 234 -17.06 -10.34 -29.55
N LYS A 235 -16.44 -9.25 -29.07
CA LYS A 235 -15.30 -9.26 -28.17
C LYS A 235 -15.78 -9.31 -26.72
N ILE A 236 -15.38 -10.35 -26.00
CA ILE A 236 -15.64 -10.50 -24.56
C ILE A 236 -14.42 -9.99 -23.77
N PHE A 237 -14.71 -9.21 -22.74
CA PHE A 237 -13.75 -8.73 -21.76
C PHE A 237 -14.09 -9.28 -20.39
N GLU A 238 -13.06 -9.75 -19.70
CA GLU A 238 -13.22 -10.51 -18.47
C GLU A 238 -12.48 -9.84 -17.32
N MET A 239 -13.01 -10.05 -16.13
CA MET A 239 -12.41 -9.62 -14.88
C MET A 239 -12.42 -10.79 -13.91
N ARG A 240 -11.26 -11.16 -13.38
CA ARG A 240 -11.16 -12.20 -12.35
C ARG A 240 -11.04 -11.60 -10.96
N LEU A 241 -11.86 -12.11 -10.05
CA LEU A 241 -12.00 -11.61 -8.68
C LEU A 241 -12.03 -12.79 -7.71
N SER A 242 -11.35 -12.65 -6.56
CA SER A 242 -11.48 -13.59 -5.45
C SER A 242 -11.51 -12.87 -4.11
N ILE A 243 -12.31 -13.39 -3.20
CA ILE A 243 -12.37 -12.96 -1.81
C ILE A 243 -11.97 -14.15 -0.95
N ASN A 244 -10.83 -14.06 -0.26
CA ASN A 244 -10.25 -15.17 0.50
C ASN A 244 -9.81 -14.72 1.88
N TRP A 245 -10.05 -15.56 2.89
CA TRP A 245 -9.54 -15.38 4.24
C TRP A 245 -8.04 -15.73 4.33
N ASP A 246 -7.25 -14.85 4.95
CA ASP A 246 -5.83 -15.10 5.26
C ASP A 246 -5.66 -15.77 6.62
N GLN A 247 -5.09 -16.98 6.62
CA GLN A 247 -4.95 -17.85 7.79
C GLN A 247 -3.90 -17.41 8.80
N ASN A 248 -2.91 -16.59 8.41
CA ASN A 248 -1.77 -16.28 9.28
C ASN A 248 -1.99 -15.04 10.15
N LYS A 249 -2.52 -13.96 9.55
CA LYS A 249 -2.72 -12.66 10.21
C LYS A 249 -4.20 -12.26 10.36
N GLY A 250 -5.11 -13.01 9.71
CA GLY A 250 -6.56 -12.93 9.91
C GLY A 250 -7.23 -11.72 9.28
N ASN A 251 -7.37 -11.68 7.95
CA ASN A 251 -8.15 -10.67 7.21
C ASN A 251 -8.81 -11.27 5.96
N TRP A 252 -9.92 -10.67 5.49
CA TRP A 252 -10.56 -11.03 4.23
C TRP A 252 -9.97 -10.23 3.07
N TRP A 253 -9.22 -10.88 2.19
CA TRP A 253 -8.51 -10.25 1.08
C TRP A 253 -9.29 -10.28 -0.22
N LEU A 254 -9.24 -9.19 -0.96
CA LEU A 254 -9.70 -9.07 -2.33
C LEU A 254 -8.49 -9.13 -3.29
N PHE A 255 -8.53 -10.07 -4.25
CA PHE A 255 -7.51 -10.19 -5.29
C PHE A 255 -8.10 -10.06 -6.70
N SER A 256 -7.24 -9.63 -7.62
CA SER A 256 -7.42 -9.88 -9.05
C SER A 256 -6.55 -11.05 -9.48
N THR A 257 -7.17 -12.16 -9.92
CA THR A 257 -6.46 -13.42 -10.19
C THR A 257 -5.86 -13.53 -11.60
N ASP A 258 -6.00 -12.51 -12.45
CA ASP A 258 -5.25 -12.42 -13.71
C ASP A 258 -3.75 -12.16 -13.48
N THR A 259 -3.42 -11.57 -12.33
CA THR A 259 -2.05 -11.16 -11.99
C THR A 259 -1.65 -11.50 -10.55
N ASN A 260 -2.50 -12.24 -9.81
CA ASN A 260 -2.36 -12.49 -8.36
C ASN A 260 -2.08 -11.21 -7.56
N ILE A 261 -2.69 -10.10 -7.97
CA ILE A 261 -2.47 -8.81 -7.33
C ILE A 261 -3.45 -8.63 -6.18
N PRO A 262 -2.97 -8.40 -4.94
CA PRO A 262 -3.82 -7.96 -3.85
C PRO A 262 -4.30 -6.53 -4.14
N ILE A 263 -5.61 -6.34 -4.09
CA ILE A 263 -6.24 -5.03 -4.22
C ILE A 263 -6.30 -4.37 -2.84
N GLY A 264 -6.81 -5.10 -1.85
CA GLY A 264 -7.00 -4.64 -0.48
C GLY A 264 -7.67 -5.72 0.36
N PHE A 265 -8.04 -5.39 1.59
CA PHE A 265 -8.68 -6.34 2.51
C PHE A 265 -9.68 -5.67 3.45
N TRP A 266 -10.62 -6.46 3.94
CA TRP A 266 -11.45 -6.12 5.09
C TRP A 266 -10.82 -6.70 6.35
N PRO A 267 -10.48 -5.84 7.32
CA PRO A 267 -9.97 -6.29 8.61
C PRO A 267 -10.96 -7.19 9.34
N ARG A 268 -10.50 -8.17 10.12
CA ARG A 268 -11.41 -8.97 10.96
C ARG A 268 -12.18 -8.09 11.95
N GLU A 269 -11.50 -7.08 12.48
CA GLU A 269 -11.96 -6.20 13.55
C GLU A 269 -13.18 -5.37 13.15
N VAL A 270 -13.46 -5.20 11.85
CA VAL A 270 -14.64 -4.42 11.40
C VAL A 270 -15.94 -5.23 11.41
N PHE A 271 -15.89 -6.51 11.72
CA PHE A 271 -17.04 -7.40 11.76
C PHE A 271 -17.38 -7.84 13.18
N ASP A 272 -18.68 -7.92 13.50
CA ASP A 272 -19.14 -8.36 14.82
C ASP A 272 -19.16 -9.90 14.95
N ASP A 273 -19.48 -10.61 13.87
CA ASP A 273 -19.62 -12.09 13.83
C ASP A 273 -19.18 -12.67 12.47
N PHE A 274 -18.36 -11.94 11.70
CA PHE A 274 -17.77 -12.45 10.45
C PHE A 274 -16.34 -12.91 10.78
N ASP A 275 -16.26 -14.14 11.31
CA ASP A 275 -15.01 -14.80 11.76
C ASP A 275 -14.12 -15.21 10.55
N TYR A 276 -13.28 -16.23 10.72
CA TYR A 276 -12.42 -16.83 9.71
C TYR A 276 -13.14 -17.61 8.60
N PHE A 277 -14.47 -17.61 8.56
CA PHE A 277 -15.26 -18.34 7.56
C PHE A 277 -16.61 -17.68 7.26
N ALA A 278 -17.19 -18.04 6.12
CA ALA A 278 -18.53 -17.70 5.68
C ALA A 278 -19.43 -18.94 5.60
N THR A 279 -20.75 -18.76 5.67
CA THR A 279 -21.73 -19.87 5.61
C THR A 279 -22.39 -19.99 4.25
N ARG A 280 -22.39 -18.92 3.44
CA ARG A 280 -23.00 -18.89 2.12
C ARG A 280 -22.21 -18.02 1.15
N VAL A 281 -22.08 -18.50 -0.08
CA VAL A 281 -21.47 -17.78 -1.20
C VAL A 281 -22.44 -17.75 -2.38
N GLU A 282 -22.55 -16.59 -3.03
CA GLU A 282 -23.39 -16.37 -4.22
C GLU A 282 -22.61 -15.78 -5.38
N TRP A 283 -23.01 -16.17 -6.59
CA TRP A 283 -22.47 -15.67 -7.85
C TRP A 283 -23.62 -15.31 -8.79
N GLY A 284 -23.50 -14.19 -9.51
CA GLY A 284 -24.38 -13.90 -10.65
C GLY A 284 -24.87 -12.47 -10.71
N GLY A 285 -26.05 -12.28 -11.32
CA GLY A 285 -26.59 -10.98 -11.65
C GLY A 285 -27.66 -10.47 -10.68
N VAL A 286 -27.65 -9.17 -10.46
CA VAL A 286 -28.69 -8.44 -9.71
C VAL A 286 -29.06 -7.15 -10.44
N VAL A 287 -30.35 -6.85 -10.45
CA VAL A 287 -30.86 -5.55 -10.88
C VAL A 287 -31.84 -5.00 -9.87
N TYR A 288 -32.06 -3.70 -9.94
CA TYR A 288 -33.10 -3.01 -9.20
C TYR A 288 -33.86 -2.04 -10.09
N SER A 289 -35.16 -1.96 -9.87
CA SER A 289 -35.98 -0.84 -10.33
C SER A 289 -36.91 -0.36 -9.22
N PRO A 290 -37.22 0.95 -9.17
CA PRO A 290 -38.26 1.46 -8.28
C PRO A 290 -39.62 0.79 -8.57
N PRO A 291 -40.50 0.64 -7.55
CA PRO A 291 -41.84 0.07 -7.75
C PRO A 291 -42.62 0.81 -8.85
N GLY A 292 -43.17 0.06 -9.82
CA GLY A 292 -43.92 0.61 -10.95
C GLY A 292 -43.07 1.11 -12.12
N ILE A 293 -41.74 1.16 -11.96
CA ILE A 293 -40.80 1.40 -13.05
C ILE A 293 -40.35 0.06 -13.63
N ARG A 294 -40.23 0.03 -14.95
CA ARG A 294 -39.77 -1.15 -15.69
C ARG A 294 -38.42 -1.64 -15.18
N GLU A 295 -38.20 -2.94 -15.18
CA GLU A 295 -36.92 -3.51 -14.77
C GLU A 295 -35.84 -3.35 -15.87
N PRO A 296 -34.57 -3.02 -15.52
CA PRO A 296 -33.50 -2.79 -16.48
C PRO A 296 -32.90 -4.08 -17.03
N SER A 297 -32.08 -3.99 -18.08
CA SER A 297 -31.35 -5.16 -18.58
C SER A 297 -30.29 -5.66 -17.58
N MET A 298 -30.11 -6.98 -17.48
CA MET A 298 -29.06 -7.65 -16.70
C MET A 298 -28.05 -8.34 -17.63
N GLY A 299 -26.75 -8.19 -17.32
CA GLY A 299 -25.68 -8.84 -18.08
C GLY A 299 -25.66 -8.38 -19.54
N SER A 300 -25.83 -9.32 -20.47
CA SER A 300 -25.93 -9.01 -21.91
C SER A 300 -27.29 -8.42 -22.31
N GLY A 301 -28.26 -8.40 -21.39
CA GLY A 301 -29.65 -8.00 -21.64
C GLY A 301 -30.48 -9.09 -22.31
N PHE A 302 -29.98 -10.30 -22.52
CA PHE A 302 -30.75 -11.38 -23.12
C PHE A 302 -30.85 -12.58 -22.19
N SER A 303 -31.94 -13.34 -22.32
CA SER A 303 -32.05 -14.62 -21.63
C SER A 303 -30.93 -15.57 -22.09
N PRO A 304 -30.28 -16.29 -21.16
CA PRO A 304 -29.13 -17.13 -21.47
C PRO A 304 -29.49 -18.29 -22.40
N ILE A 305 -28.63 -18.56 -23.38
CA ILE A 305 -28.73 -19.67 -24.34
C ILE A 305 -27.62 -20.73 -24.20
N ARG A 306 -26.80 -20.63 -23.15
CA ARG A 306 -25.66 -21.51 -22.83
C ARG A 306 -24.46 -21.32 -23.76
N ASP A 307 -24.20 -20.07 -24.16
CA ASP A 307 -23.04 -19.73 -24.98
C ASP A 307 -22.33 -18.50 -24.40
N THR A 308 -21.09 -18.68 -23.92
CA THR A 308 -20.29 -17.60 -23.31
C THR A 308 -19.92 -16.47 -24.26
N LEU A 309 -20.06 -16.65 -25.57
CA LEU A 309 -19.90 -15.58 -26.56
C LEU A 309 -21.12 -14.65 -26.60
N TYR A 310 -22.31 -15.15 -26.22
CA TYR A 310 -23.57 -14.40 -26.28
C TYR A 310 -24.15 -14.07 -24.91
N ASP A 311 -23.79 -14.81 -23.87
CA ASP A 311 -24.38 -14.70 -22.55
C ASP A 311 -23.42 -14.00 -21.58
N ALA A 312 -23.97 -13.29 -20.60
CA ALA A 312 -23.17 -12.88 -19.46
C ALA A 312 -22.89 -14.11 -18.59
N PHE A 313 -21.70 -14.17 -18.00
CA PHE A 313 -21.25 -15.36 -17.28
C PHE A 313 -20.42 -15.03 -16.04
N CYS A 314 -20.41 -16.00 -15.13
CA CYS A 314 -19.38 -16.21 -14.13
C CYS A 314 -18.79 -17.60 -14.38
N ARG A 315 -17.50 -17.71 -14.66
CA ARG A 315 -16.78 -18.96 -14.90
C ARG A 315 -15.60 -19.11 -13.96
N ASN A 316 -14.96 -20.28 -13.97
CA ASN A 316 -13.89 -20.63 -13.02
C ASN A 316 -14.36 -20.40 -11.58
N ILE A 317 -15.63 -20.76 -11.32
CA ILE A 317 -16.25 -20.62 -10.02
C ILE A 317 -15.50 -21.53 -9.07
N THR A 318 -14.94 -20.93 -8.03
CA THR A 318 -14.14 -21.64 -7.03
C THR A 318 -14.68 -21.33 -5.66
N LEU A 319 -14.80 -22.37 -4.83
CA LEU A 319 -15.17 -22.26 -3.43
C LEU A 319 -14.00 -22.77 -2.58
N LEU A 320 -13.63 -22.02 -1.54
CA LEU A 320 -12.54 -22.40 -0.64
C LEU A 320 -13.11 -22.91 0.69
N SER A 321 -12.52 -23.97 1.23
CA SER A 321 -12.74 -24.39 2.61
C SER A 321 -12.17 -23.36 3.58
N ASP A 322 -12.56 -23.42 4.86
CA ASP A 322 -11.93 -22.65 5.93
C ASP A 322 -10.42 -22.92 6.07
N LYS A 323 -9.96 -24.07 5.57
CA LYS A 323 -8.55 -24.44 5.43
C LYS A 323 -7.89 -23.98 4.13
N GLY A 324 -8.58 -23.25 3.26
CA GLY A 324 -7.99 -22.70 2.03
C GLY A 324 -7.80 -23.74 0.92
N ASP A 325 -8.50 -24.86 1.00
CA ASP A 325 -8.50 -25.89 -0.03
C ASP A 325 -9.66 -25.67 -1.00
N ASN A 326 -9.41 -25.92 -2.29
CA ASN A 326 -10.46 -25.86 -3.31
C ASN A 326 -11.48 -26.96 -3.05
N ILE A 327 -12.74 -26.56 -2.82
CA ILE A 327 -13.87 -27.47 -2.75
C ILE A 327 -14.36 -27.69 -4.17
N ASN A 328 -14.39 -28.95 -4.61
CA ASN A 328 -15.05 -29.30 -5.87
C ASN A 328 -16.56 -29.16 -5.68
N VAL A 329 -17.11 -28.08 -6.23
CA VAL A 329 -18.55 -27.81 -6.24
C VAL A 329 -19.15 -28.42 -7.50
N GLY A 330 -20.07 -29.36 -7.32
CA GLY A 330 -20.88 -29.89 -8.41
C GLY A 330 -21.94 -28.88 -8.85
N GLN A 331 -23.11 -29.37 -9.26
CA GLN A 331 -24.23 -28.50 -9.62
C GLN A 331 -24.69 -27.67 -8.41
N LEU A 332 -24.76 -26.35 -8.58
CA LEU A 332 -25.22 -25.41 -7.55
C LEU A 332 -26.69 -25.03 -7.76
N PRO A 333 -27.47 -24.84 -6.68
CA PRO A 333 -28.82 -24.29 -6.76
C PRO A 333 -28.88 -22.95 -7.50
N ILE A 334 -29.86 -22.83 -8.41
CA ILE A 334 -30.16 -21.62 -9.16
C ILE A 334 -31.32 -20.89 -8.47
N TYR A 335 -31.20 -19.57 -8.31
CA TYR A 335 -32.28 -18.71 -7.84
C TYR A 335 -32.55 -17.56 -8.81
N ALA A 336 -33.81 -17.42 -9.23
CA ALA A 336 -34.28 -16.29 -10.02
C ALA A 336 -35.68 -15.83 -9.60
N ASN A 337 -35.80 -14.61 -9.08
CA ASN A 337 -37.08 -14.03 -8.63
C ASN A 337 -37.72 -13.15 -9.72
N GLY A 338 -38.06 -13.79 -10.82
CA GLY A 338 -38.66 -13.18 -12.00
C GLY A 338 -38.30 -13.96 -13.25
N PRO A 339 -38.49 -15.29 -13.26
CA PRO A 339 -37.94 -16.19 -14.29
C PRO A 339 -38.43 -15.86 -15.72
N ASN A 340 -39.55 -15.15 -15.83
CA ASN A 340 -40.08 -14.69 -17.11
C ASN A 340 -39.24 -13.58 -17.76
N LEU A 341 -38.45 -12.84 -16.97
CA LEU A 341 -37.62 -11.72 -17.42
C LEU A 341 -36.13 -12.00 -17.28
N TYR A 342 -35.73 -12.58 -16.14
CA TYR A 342 -34.34 -12.88 -15.81
C TYR A 342 -34.17 -14.37 -15.58
N ASN A 343 -33.10 -14.95 -16.10
CA ASN A 343 -32.82 -16.37 -15.90
C ASN A 343 -31.32 -16.61 -15.71
N ALA A 344 -30.99 -17.71 -15.04
CA ALA A 344 -29.63 -18.21 -14.86
C ALA A 344 -29.59 -19.71 -15.17
N ILE A 345 -28.45 -20.17 -15.67
CA ILE A 345 -28.19 -21.58 -15.97
C ILE A 345 -26.83 -21.93 -15.40
N ASP A 346 -26.80 -22.96 -14.54
CA ASP A 346 -25.58 -23.55 -14.01
C ASP A 346 -25.08 -24.68 -14.91
N ILE A 347 -23.77 -24.68 -15.18
CA ILE A 347 -23.07 -25.61 -16.06
C ILE A 347 -21.81 -26.10 -15.30
N PRO A 348 -21.94 -27.12 -14.43
CA PRO A 348 -20.84 -27.60 -13.59
C PRO A 348 -19.68 -28.20 -14.39
N ASN A 349 -19.96 -28.86 -15.51
CA ASN A 349 -18.95 -29.45 -16.39
C ASN A 349 -18.95 -28.78 -17.76
N GLY A 350 -18.38 -27.57 -17.85
CA GLY A 350 -18.38 -26.73 -19.06
C GLY A 350 -17.49 -27.22 -20.22
N GLY A 351 -16.90 -28.41 -20.13
CA GLY A 351 -15.97 -29.00 -21.10
C GLY A 351 -14.49 -28.83 -20.73
N ASP A 352 -13.59 -29.26 -21.62
CA ASP A 352 -12.13 -29.35 -21.38
C ASP A 352 -11.42 -28.02 -21.06
N TYR A 353 -12.09 -26.87 -21.27
CA TYR A 353 -11.50 -25.54 -21.11
C TYR A 353 -12.02 -24.73 -19.90
N PHE A 354 -13.17 -25.07 -19.28
CA PHE A 354 -13.72 -24.33 -18.13
C PHE A 354 -14.26 -25.26 -17.04
N LYS A 355 -13.71 -25.17 -15.82
CA LYS A 355 -13.97 -26.10 -14.71
C LYS A 355 -15.35 -25.95 -14.03
N HIS A 356 -16.06 -24.82 -14.18
CA HIS A 356 -17.45 -24.58 -13.75
C HIS A 356 -17.92 -23.22 -14.30
N VAL A 357 -19.09 -23.14 -14.95
CA VAL A 357 -19.65 -21.91 -15.54
C VAL A 357 -21.12 -21.72 -15.14
N MET A 358 -21.52 -20.50 -14.80
CA MET A 358 -22.92 -20.07 -14.85
C MET A 358 -23.11 -18.94 -15.85
N VAL A 359 -24.22 -18.99 -16.59
CA VAL A 359 -24.67 -17.92 -17.49
C VAL A 359 -25.95 -17.29 -16.98
N TYR A 360 -26.13 -15.98 -17.19
CA TYR A 360 -27.26 -15.23 -16.68
C TYR A 360 -27.61 -14.04 -17.59
N GLY A 361 -28.85 -13.54 -17.47
CA GLY A 361 -29.25 -12.30 -18.14
C GLY A 361 -30.75 -12.14 -18.34
N GLY A 362 -31.10 -11.09 -19.09
CA GLY A 362 -32.46 -10.69 -19.45
C GLY A 362 -32.93 -9.44 -18.69
N PRO A 363 -34.15 -8.94 -18.95
CA PRO A 363 -34.80 -8.98 -20.26
C PRO A 363 -34.11 -8.01 -21.23
N VAL A 364 -34.45 -8.14 -22.51
CA VAL A 364 -33.98 -7.21 -23.55
C VAL A 364 -34.53 -5.83 -23.26
N CYS A 365 -33.70 -4.80 -23.40
CA CYS A 365 -34.16 -3.42 -23.39
C CYS A 365 -35.27 -3.25 -24.41
N PHE A 366 -36.48 -3.14 -23.90
CA PHE A 366 -37.70 -2.96 -24.67
C PHE A 366 -37.95 -1.46 -24.88
N GLY A 367 -36.95 -0.75 -25.39
CA GLY A 367 -37.10 0.59 -25.94
C GLY A 367 -37.48 0.50 -27.41
N ASP A 368 -38.66 -0.07 -27.71
CA ASP A 368 -39.38 0.07 -29.00
C ASP A 368 -40.66 -0.80 -29.05
N PHE A 369 -41.47 -0.81 -27.99
CA PHE A 369 -42.75 -1.56 -28.02
C PHE A 369 -43.81 -0.98 -28.98
N SER A 370 -43.57 0.18 -29.60
CA SER A 370 -44.42 0.64 -30.71
C SER A 370 -44.19 -0.16 -32.01
N LYS A 371 -43.16 -1.03 -32.07
CA LYS A 371 -42.79 -1.78 -33.29
C LYS A 371 -43.06 -3.29 -33.25
N THR A 372 -43.68 -3.85 -32.21
CA THR A 372 -44.20 -5.25 -32.29
C THR A 372 -45.49 -5.37 -33.10
N MET A 373 -46.09 -4.23 -33.47
CA MET A 373 -47.14 -4.11 -34.46
C MET A 373 -46.69 -3.14 -35.54
N SER A 374 -46.54 -3.62 -36.77
CA SER A 374 -46.38 -2.73 -37.92
C SER A 374 -47.75 -2.25 -38.37
N GLN A 375 -48.01 -0.94 -38.30
CA GLN A 375 -49.18 -0.35 -38.95
C GLN A 375 -48.91 -0.36 -40.47
N SER A 376 -49.69 -1.11 -41.24
CA SER A 376 -49.52 -1.15 -42.69
C SER A 376 -50.21 0.05 -43.34
N SER A 377 -49.45 0.99 -43.89
CA SER A 377 -49.96 2.00 -44.82
C SER A 377 -49.90 1.44 -46.25
N SER A 378 -50.70 0.42 -46.58
CA SER A 378 -50.85 0.00 -47.97
C SER A 378 -52.13 0.58 -48.56
N SER A 379 -51.98 1.67 -49.29
CA SER A 379 -52.98 2.26 -50.18
C SER A 379 -53.20 1.35 -51.41
N LEU A 380 -53.98 0.29 -51.24
CA LEU A 380 -54.48 -0.53 -52.36
C LEU A 380 -55.95 -0.88 -52.09
N ASN A 381 -56.83 -0.12 -52.73
CA ASN A 381 -58.27 -0.37 -52.99
C ASN A 381 -58.91 -1.52 -52.20
N ARG A 382 -59.28 -1.27 -50.93
CA ARG A 382 -60.22 -2.12 -50.19
C ARG A 382 -61.12 -1.27 -49.31
N SER A 383 -62.38 -1.69 -49.23
CA SER A 383 -63.45 -1.13 -48.39
C SER A 383 -62.95 -0.81 -46.98
N ILE A 384 -63.01 0.47 -46.60
CA ILE A 384 -62.61 0.96 -45.27
C ILE A 384 -63.46 0.25 -44.22
N TRP A 385 -62.84 -0.64 -43.45
CA TRP A 385 -63.51 -1.28 -42.31
C TRP A 385 -63.74 -0.23 -41.23
N ARG A 386 -65.02 0.08 -40.99
CA ARG A 386 -65.44 0.99 -39.92
C ARG A 386 -65.82 0.16 -38.70
N CYS A 387 -65.25 0.54 -37.56
CA CYS A 387 -65.65 -0.02 -36.28
C CYS A 387 -67.08 0.41 -35.95
N ARG A 388 -67.72 -0.26 -34.98
CA ARG A 388 -69.04 0.16 -34.45
C ARG A 388 -69.06 1.59 -33.89
N CYS A 389 -67.87 2.09 -33.52
CA CYS A 389 -67.60 3.46 -33.08
C CYS A 389 -67.63 4.50 -34.25
N GLY A 390 -67.84 4.07 -35.50
CA GLY A 390 -67.88 4.92 -36.71
C GLY A 390 -66.51 5.28 -37.31
N LEU A 391 -65.44 5.10 -36.53
CA LEU A 391 -64.04 5.34 -36.92
C LEU A 391 -63.50 4.22 -37.81
N ALA A 392 -62.52 4.55 -38.65
CA ALA A 392 -61.75 3.56 -39.40
C ALA A 392 -60.95 2.68 -38.44
N ALA A 393 -60.98 1.36 -38.65
CA ALA A 393 -60.23 0.43 -37.83
C ALA A 393 -58.73 0.53 -38.13
N ASN A 394 -57.91 0.46 -37.09
CA ASN A 394 -56.45 0.37 -37.24
C ASN A 394 -56.05 -1.06 -37.59
N TYR A 395 -55.12 -1.19 -38.53
CA TYR A 395 -54.61 -2.46 -39.03
C TYR A 395 -53.28 -2.79 -38.37
N PHE A 396 -53.18 -3.98 -37.76
CA PHE A 396 -51.98 -4.43 -37.07
C PHE A 396 -51.63 -5.86 -37.44
N MET A 397 -50.34 -6.18 -37.37
CA MET A 397 -49.81 -7.54 -37.53
C MET A 397 -49.06 -7.96 -36.26
N VAL A 398 -49.37 -9.15 -35.75
CA VAL A 398 -48.84 -9.67 -34.49
C VAL A 398 -47.61 -10.55 -34.75
N TRP A 399 -46.64 -10.49 -33.84
CA TRP A 399 -45.39 -11.26 -33.92
C TRP A 399 -45.10 -12.06 -32.64
N THR A 400 -46.13 -12.42 -31.89
CA THR A 400 -46.01 -13.29 -30.71
C THR A 400 -45.83 -14.75 -31.13
N PRO A 401 -45.23 -15.62 -30.28
CA PRO A 401 -44.95 -17.03 -30.63
C PRO A 401 -46.16 -17.82 -31.12
N LEU A 402 -47.37 -17.45 -30.66
CA LEU A 402 -48.63 -18.13 -30.99
C LEU A 402 -49.37 -17.53 -32.20
N ASN A 403 -49.09 -16.28 -32.58
CA ASN A 403 -49.87 -15.55 -33.59
C ASN A 403 -48.99 -14.80 -34.61
N ALA A 404 -47.78 -15.32 -34.88
CA ALA A 404 -46.81 -14.63 -35.71
C ALA A 404 -47.29 -14.49 -37.16
N GLY A 405 -47.31 -13.25 -37.66
CA GLY A 405 -47.79 -12.89 -39.00
C GLY A 405 -49.30 -12.72 -39.12
N ARG A 406 -50.10 -12.98 -38.06
CA ARG A 406 -51.55 -12.78 -38.10
C ARG A 406 -51.90 -11.31 -38.00
N ARG A 407 -52.79 -10.85 -38.89
CA ARG A 407 -53.33 -9.49 -38.87
C ARG A 407 -54.63 -9.42 -38.09
N PHE A 408 -54.87 -8.28 -37.44
CA PHE A 408 -56.13 -7.99 -36.77
C PHE A 408 -56.47 -6.50 -36.88
N PHE A 409 -57.76 -6.21 -36.70
CA PHE A 409 -58.30 -4.86 -36.65
C PHE A 409 -58.55 -4.46 -35.20
N LYS A 410 -58.42 -3.16 -34.88
CA LYS A 410 -58.78 -2.62 -33.55
C LYS A 410 -59.41 -1.22 -33.67
N CYS A 411 -60.49 -0.94 -32.93
CA CYS A 411 -61.04 0.43 -32.85
C CYS A 411 -59.99 1.36 -32.18
N PRO A 412 -59.76 2.58 -32.70
CA PRO A 412 -58.82 3.53 -32.10
C PRO A 412 -59.25 4.06 -30.73
N LYS A 413 -60.54 3.95 -30.38
CA LYS A 413 -61.12 4.50 -29.14
C LYS A 413 -61.14 3.40 -28.05
N HIS A 414 -60.44 3.63 -26.93
CA HIS A 414 -60.16 2.59 -25.92
C HIS A 414 -60.79 2.87 -24.53
N GLU A 415 -61.59 3.92 -24.40
CA GLU A 415 -62.00 4.46 -23.09
C GLU A 415 -63.34 3.93 -22.54
N ASP A 416 -63.96 2.94 -23.18
CA ASP A 416 -65.19 2.30 -22.68
C ASP A 416 -65.21 0.83 -23.09
N GLU A 417 -65.37 -0.11 -22.13
CA GLU A 417 -65.43 -1.57 -22.39
C GLU A 417 -66.52 -1.95 -23.40
N LYS A 418 -67.53 -1.09 -23.60
CA LYS A 418 -68.62 -1.26 -24.57
C LYS A 418 -68.18 -1.11 -26.03
N TYR A 419 -66.99 -0.55 -26.30
CA TYR A 419 -66.48 -0.24 -27.65
C TYR A 419 -65.11 -0.85 -27.97
N SER A 420 -64.57 -1.73 -27.11
CA SER A 420 -63.33 -2.49 -27.33
C SER A 420 -63.49 -3.56 -28.43
N TYR A 421 -63.68 -3.11 -29.66
CA TYR A 421 -63.79 -3.98 -30.83
C TYR A 421 -62.41 -4.29 -31.41
N TRP A 422 -62.06 -5.57 -31.42
CA TRP A 422 -60.94 -6.11 -32.18
C TRP A 422 -61.34 -7.45 -32.82
N GLU A 423 -60.81 -7.74 -34.01
CA GLU A 423 -61.13 -8.97 -34.76
C GLU A 423 -59.94 -9.43 -35.60
N TRP A 424 -59.65 -10.73 -35.58
CA TRP A 424 -58.59 -11.31 -36.42
C TRP A 424 -59.01 -11.29 -37.89
N GLN A 425 -58.13 -10.80 -38.75
CA GLN A 425 -58.29 -10.89 -40.20
C GLN A 425 -57.84 -12.24 -40.75
N ASP A 426 -56.77 -12.79 -40.17
CA ASP A 426 -56.15 -14.02 -40.64
C ASP A 426 -56.50 -15.19 -39.71
N GLU A 427 -56.73 -16.37 -40.29
CA GLU A 427 -56.94 -17.62 -39.55
C GLU A 427 -55.73 -17.98 -38.67
N GLU A 428 -55.94 -18.87 -37.70
CA GLU A 428 -54.86 -19.32 -36.81
C GLU A 428 -53.80 -20.08 -37.60
N VAL A 429 -52.56 -19.61 -37.54
CA VAL A 429 -51.43 -20.24 -38.21
C VAL A 429 -50.96 -21.42 -37.35
N PRO A 430 -50.76 -22.63 -37.92
CA PRO A 430 -50.27 -23.78 -37.16
C PRO A 430 -48.99 -23.45 -36.35
N PRO A 431 -48.85 -23.90 -35.09
CA PRO A 431 -47.74 -23.52 -34.20
C PRO A 431 -46.35 -23.74 -34.81
N ARG A 432 -46.19 -24.78 -35.63
CA ARG A 432 -44.94 -25.10 -36.33
C ARG A 432 -44.53 -24.00 -37.32
N ILE A 433 -45.50 -23.42 -38.04
CA ILE A 433 -45.26 -22.33 -38.98
C ILE A 433 -45.09 -21.00 -38.24
N SER A 434 -45.88 -20.73 -37.20
CA SER A 434 -45.69 -19.55 -36.35
C SER A 434 -44.30 -19.51 -35.71
N ASN A 435 -43.80 -20.64 -35.21
CA ASN A 435 -42.45 -20.78 -34.66
C ASN A 435 -41.37 -20.60 -35.71
N LEU A 436 -41.56 -21.14 -36.93
CA LEU A 436 -40.64 -20.94 -38.05
C LEU A 436 -40.59 -19.47 -38.48
N MET A 437 -41.74 -18.80 -38.58
CA MET A 437 -41.84 -17.38 -38.92
C MET A 437 -41.17 -16.50 -37.85
N CYS A 438 -41.34 -16.81 -36.56
CA CYS A 438 -40.61 -16.15 -35.48
C CYS A 438 -39.09 -16.38 -35.58
N SER A 439 -38.66 -17.62 -35.86
CA SER A 439 -37.24 -17.97 -36.02
C SER A 439 -36.60 -17.24 -37.20
N LEU A 440 -37.28 -17.19 -38.34
CA LEU A 440 -36.84 -16.47 -39.53
C LEU A 440 -36.84 -14.95 -39.32
N LYS A 441 -37.83 -14.40 -38.61
CA LYS A 441 -37.85 -12.98 -38.25
C LYS A 441 -36.69 -12.62 -37.32
N LYS A 442 -36.39 -13.45 -36.32
CA LYS A 442 -35.21 -13.29 -35.44
C LYS A 442 -33.90 -13.33 -36.24
N LYS A 443 -33.76 -14.29 -37.17
CA LYS A 443 -32.59 -14.35 -38.06
C LYS A 443 -32.48 -13.12 -38.97
N LYS A 444 -33.61 -12.64 -39.50
CA LYS A 444 -33.65 -11.43 -40.35
C LYS A 444 -33.28 -10.17 -39.56
N GLU A 445 -33.77 -10.02 -38.33
CA GLU A 445 -33.45 -8.88 -37.46
C GLU A 445 -31.98 -8.92 -37.02
N ALA A 446 -31.43 -10.10 -36.75
CA ALA A 446 -29.99 -10.28 -36.51
C ALA A 446 -29.15 -9.84 -37.72
N LEU A 447 -29.50 -10.29 -38.94
CA LEU A 447 -28.81 -9.90 -40.17
C LEU A 447 -28.94 -8.40 -40.50
N ILE A 448 -30.07 -7.76 -40.16
CA ILE A 448 -30.24 -6.31 -40.31
C ILE A 448 -29.35 -5.57 -39.31
N CYS A 449 -29.21 -6.09 -38.09
CA CYS A 449 -28.32 -5.52 -37.09
C CYS A 449 -26.85 -5.62 -37.54
N GLU A 450 -26.41 -6.78 -38.03
CA GLU A 450 -25.07 -6.97 -38.61
C GLU A 450 -24.82 -6.03 -39.80
N ARG A 451 -25.80 -5.88 -40.70
CA ARG A 451 -25.71 -4.94 -41.83
C ARG A 451 -25.53 -3.50 -41.34
N ASN A 452 -26.29 -3.06 -40.34
CA ASN A 452 -26.20 -1.68 -39.83
C ASN A 452 -24.88 -1.41 -39.10
N VAL A 453 -24.27 -2.44 -38.50
CA VAL A 453 -22.92 -2.37 -37.93
C VAL A 453 -21.86 -2.30 -39.04
N LEU A 454 -21.99 -3.12 -40.08
CA LEU A 454 -21.11 -3.05 -41.25
C LEU A 454 -21.22 -1.71 -41.98
N GLN A 455 -22.42 -1.15 -42.12
CA GLN A 455 -22.62 0.19 -42.70
C GLN A 455 -21.97 1.30 -41.89
N ARG A 456 -21.96 1.20 -40.54
CA ARG A 456 -21.21 2.12 -39.68
C ARG A 456 -19.70 1.94 -39.83
N LYS A 457 -19.20 0.70 -39.90
CA LYS A 457 -17.78 0.41 -40.17
C LYS A 457 -17.32 0.90 -41.55
N VAL A 458 -18.20 0.84 -42.56
CA VAL A 458 -17.95 1.41 -43.90
C VAL A 458 -17.92 2.93 -43.82
N ALA A 459 -18.84 3.58 -43.11
CA ALA A 459 -18.82 5.04 -42.91
C ALA A 459 -17.58 5.51 -42.13
N ASP A 460 -17.11 4.73 -41.15
CA ASP A 460 -15.87 5.01 -40.41
C ASP A 460 -14.63 4.82 -41.31
N LEU A 461 -14.62 3.80 -42.17
CA LEU A 461 -13.56 3.61 -43.18
C LEU A 461 -13.59 4.70 -44.26
N GLU A 462 -14.75 5.19 -44.67
CA GLU A 462 -14.91 6.33 -45.60
C GLU A 462 -14.41 7.63 -44.96
N ASN A 463 -14.64 7.84 -43.65
CA ASN A 463 -14.09 8.96 -42.90
C ASN A 463 -12.56 8.87 -42.72
N VAL A 464 -12.01 7.66 -42.56
CA VAL A 464 -10.55 7.43 -42.56
C VAL A 464 -9.97 7.64 -43.96
N MET A 465 -10.70 7.30 -45.03
CA MET A 465 -10.28 7.52 -46.41
C MET A 465 -10.28 9.02 -46.79
N MET A 466 -11.21 9.82 -46.25
CA MET A 466 -11.20 11.29 -46.41
C MET A 466 -10.06 12.00 -45.64
N LEU A 467 -9.41 11.35 -44.68
CA LEU A 467 -8.21 11.87 -43.99
C LEU A 467 -6.89 11.49 -44.69
N VAL A 468 -6.93 10.62 -45.71
CA VAL A 468 -5.75 10.15 -46.43
C VAL A 468 -5.53 10.90 -47.76
N ASP A 469 -6.49 11.70 -48.22
CA ASP A 469 -6.44 12.41 -49.51
C ASP A 469 -5.70 13.77 -49.51
N HIS A 470 -4.97 14.13 -48.44
CA HIS A 470 -4.16 15.36 -48.38
C HIS A 470 -2.69 15.15 -47.95
N GLY A 471 -2.10 13.99 -48.23
CA GLY A 471 -0.72 13.69 -47.84
C GLY A 471 0.06 12.89 -48.88
N GLY A 472 0.24 13.45 -50.07
CA GLY A 472 1.15 12.90 -51.08
C GLY A 472 2.62 13.00 -50.66
N ILE A 473 3.33 11.86 -50.73
CA ILE A 473 4.77 11.70 -50.50
C ILE A 473 5.53 12.05 -51.79
N GLU A 474 6.59 12.84 -51.69
CA GLU A 474 7.79 12.70 -52.54
C GLU A 474 9.08 12.90 -51.72
N SER A 475 10.11 12.17 -52.13
CA SER A 475 11.30 11.74 -51.40
C SER A 475 12.54 12.65 -51.53
N LEU A 476 13.38 12.64 -50.48
CA LEU A 476 14.87 12.63 -50.47
C LEU A 476 15.64 13.53 -51.46
N GLU A 477 16.36 14.56 -50.99
CA GLU A 477 17.78 14.50 -50.56
C GLU A 477 18.45 15.90 -50.46
N LEU A 478 19.47 15.96 -49.58
CA LEU A 478 20.67 16.83 -49.59
C LEU A 478 20.72 18.21 -48.87
N LYS A 479 21.66 18.20 -47.91
CA LYS A 479 22.69 19.21 -47.55
C LYS A 479 22.44 20.14 -46.35
N MET A 480 22.74 19.59 -45.16
CA MET A 480 23.39 20.34 -44.08
C MET A 480 24.81 20.74 -44.52
N ILE A 481 25.03 22.03 -44.75
CA ILE A 481 26.36 22.63 -44.84
C ILE A 481 26.53 23.53 -43.62
N MET A 482 27.23 23.03 -42.59
CA MET A 482 28.01 23.85 -41.67
C MET A 482 29.29 23.11 -41.25
N ASN A 483 30.33 23.39 -42.03
CA ASN A 483 31.77 23.40 -41.71
C ASN A 483 32.33 22.46 -40.63
N ARG A 484 32.82 21.31 -41.12
CA ARG A 484 33.76 20.38 -40.45
C ARG A 484 34.98 21.05 -39.78
N LYS A 485 35.44 22.20 -40.29
CA LYS A 485 36.55 22.97 -39.69
C LYS A 485 36.22 23.58 -38.32
N ILE A 486 34.95 23.91 -38.06
CA ILE A 486 34.54 24.51 -36.76
C ILE A 486 34.51 23.44 -35.68
N ILE A 487 34.05 22.23 -36.02
CA ILE A 487 33.99 21.09 -35.09
C ILE A 487 35.39 20.59 -34.73
N GLU A 488 36.30 20.51 -35.70
CA GLU A 488 37.69 20.13 -35.46
C GLU A 488 38.44 21.19 -34.61
N GLN A 489 38.18 22.49 -34.80
CA GLN A 489 38.73 23.56 -33.96
C GLN A 489 38.14 23.56 -32.54
N PHE A 490 36.85 23.24 -32.38
CA PHE A 490 36.21 23.11 -31.07
C PHE A 490 36.75 21.90 -30.29
N LEU A 491 36.94 20.77 -30.96
CA LEU A 491 37.53 19.56 -30.38
C LEU A 491 39.01 19.75 -30.03
N PHE A 492 39.77 20.49 -30.84
CA PHE A 492 41.17 20.82 -30.56
C PHE A 492 41.30 21.82 -29.39
N MET A 493 40.41 22.81 -29.29
CA MET A 493 40.35 23.72 -28.13
C MET A 493 39.94 22.99 -26.85
N LEU A 494 38.99 22.06 -26.90
CA LEU A 494 38.63 21.21 -25.76
C LEU A 494 39.80 20.29 -25.33
N TYR A 495 40.58 19.79 -26.28
CA TYR A 495 41.78 18.99 -26.03
C TYR A 495 42.91 19.82 -25.39
N LEU A 496 43.13 21.05 -25.85
CA LEU A 496 44.10 21.98 -25.26
C LEU A 496 43.68 22.44 -23.85
N CYS A 497 42.41 22.73 -23.63
CA CYS A 497 41.87 23.06 -22.30
C CYS A 497 41.95 21.89 -21.29
N SER A 498 41.99 20.63 -21.74
CA SER A 498 42.16 19.46 -20.85
C SER A 498 43.63 19.10 -20.59
N SER A 499 44.58 19.81 -21.20
CA SER A 499 46.02 19.68 -20.96
C SER A 499 46.61 20.71 -19.98
N TYR A 500 45.81 21.70 -19.55
CA TYR A 500 46.18 22.68 -18.54
C TYR A 500 45.25 22.53 -17.33
N ASP A 501 45.44 21.46 -16.57
CA ASP A 501 45.09 21.45 -15.15
C ASP A 501 46.18 20.70 -14.38
N GLY A 502 47.17 21.47 -13.97
CA GLY A 502 48.17 21.07 -12.99
C GLY A 502 47.53 21.01 -11.60
N VAL A 503 46.75 19.97 -11.33
CA VAL A 503 46.51 19.48 -9.96
C VAL A 503 46.65 17.98 -10.00
N ARG A 504 47.65 17.47 -9.28
CA ARG A 504 48.02 16.05 -9.23
C ARG A 504 46.98 15.24 -8.43
N GLY A 505 45.77 15.13 -8.97
CA GLY A 505 44.75 14.18 -8.49
C GLY A 505 45.12 12.77 -8.97
N ARG A 506 45.22 11.81 -8.04
CA ARG A 506 45.36 10.38 -8.40
C ARG A 506 44.20 9.99 -9.33
N LYS A 507 44.49 9.66 -10.59
CA LYS A 507 43.49 9.04 -11.49
C LYS A 507 43.14 7.66 -10.90
N LEU A 508 41.92 7.52 -10.36
CA LEU A 508 41.39 6.21 -9.99
C LEU A 508 41.26 5.31 -11.23
N PRO A 509 41.60 4.00 -11.13
CA PRO A 509 41.30 2.99 -12.15
C PRO A 509 39.82 2.99 -12.55
N ASN A 510 39.53 2.63 -13.81
CA ASN A 510 38.14 2.61 -14.32
C ASN A 510 37.23 1.61 -13.57
N GLN A 511 37.79 0.51 -13.05
CA GLN A 511 37.06 -0.49 -12.27
C GLN A 511 36.56 0.09 -10.93
N ASP A 512 37.41 0.82 -10.22
CA ASP A 512 37.05 1.48 -8.96
C ASP A 512 36.00 2.58 -9.16
N LYS A 513 36.02 3.25 -10.31
CA LYS A 513 34.99 4.26 -10.67
C LYS A 513 33.62 3.62 -10.84
N LEU A 514 33.54 2.48 -11.54
CA LEU A 514 32.28 1.77 -11.75
C LEU A 514 31.72 1.21 -10.43
N GLU A 515 32.58 0.70 -9.56
CA GLU A 515 32.18 0.22 -8.23
C GLU A 515 31.64 1.36 -7.36
N LEU A 516 32.32 2.52 -7.36
CA LEU A 516 31.85 3.73 -6.67
C LEU A 516 30.49 4.19 -7.21
N GLU A 517 30.28 4.18 -8.52
CA GLU A 517 28.99 4.56 -9.12
C GLU A 517 27.86 3.60 -8.73
N LYS A 518 28.12 2.29 -8.72
CA LYS A 518 27.15 1.29 -8.24
C LYS A 518 26.79 1.52 -6.78
N ARG A 519 27.79 1.76 -5.92
CA ARG A 519 27.59 2.03 -4.49
C ARG A 519 26.83 3.34 -4.26
N LEU A 520 27.14 4.38 -5.02
CA LEU A 520 26.44 5.66 -4.96
C LEU A 520 24.95 5.52 -5.30
N LYS A 521 24.64 4.73 -6.34
CA LYS A 521 23.25 4.45 -6.75
C LYS A 521 22.49 3.63 -5.71
N LEU A 522 23.18 2.79 -4.94
CA LEU A 522 22.57 2.02 -3.86
C LEU A 522 22.20 2.92 -2.66
N LEU A 523 23.12 3.80 -2.24
CA LEU A 523 22.94 4.69 -1.10
C LEU A 523 21.97 5.85 -1.37
N ASN A 524 22.08 6.48 -2.55
CA ASN A 524 21.21 7.60 -2.92
C ASN A 524 19.92 7.08 -3.55
N LYS A 525 18.88 7.01 -2.71
CA LYS A 525 17.54 6.58 -3.10
C LYS A 525 16.77 7.72 -3.78
N PRO A 526 15.72 7.41 -4.57
CA PRO A 526 14.89 8.45 -5.19
C PRO A 526 14.24 9.35 -4.13
N ALA A 527 14.48 10.66 -4.25
CA ALA A 527 13.97 11.67 -3.32
C ALA A 527 12.55 12.13 -3.71
N ILE A 528 11.67 12.26 -2.71
CA ILE A 528 10.34 12.87 -2.85
C ILE A 528 10.43 14.40 -2.67
N LYS A 529 11.26 14.83 -1.73
CA LYS A 529 11.59 16.22 -1.42
C LYS A 529 13.08 16.28 -1.09
N THR A 530 13.75 17.38 -1.42
CA THR A 530 15.14 17.62 -1.04
C THR A 530 15.22 18.86 -0.16
N ILE A 531 16.00 18.79 0.91
CA ILE A 531 16.20 19.85 1.91
C ILE A 531 17.68 20.21 1.90
N LYS A 532 17.99 21.50 1.79
CA LYS A 532 19.36 22.00 1.89
C LYS A 532 19.54 22.76 3.19
N THR A 533 20.54 22.41 3.98
CA THR A 533 20.81 23.06 5.27
C THR A 533 21.71 24.28 5.09
N LYS A 534 21.74 25.15 6.11
CA LYS A 534 22.67 26.29 6.16
C LYS A 534 24.15 25.89 6.18
N PHE A 535 24.45 24.63 6.52
CA PHE A 535 25.81 24.08 6.55
C PHE A 535 26.23 23.45 5.22
N GLY A 536 25.37 23.50 4.19
CA GLY A 536 25.65 22.98 2.86
C GLY A 536 25.25 21.52 2.62
N ASP A 537 24.79 20.81 3.66
CA ASP A 537 24.28 19.45 3.53
C ASP A 537 22.98 19.41 2.72
N ILE A 538 22.81 18.31 2.00
CA ILE A 538 21.60 18.01 1.24
C ILE A 538 20.99 16.73 1.81
N TYR A 539 19.76 16.83 2.30
CA TYR A 539 18.95 15.71 2.78
C TYR A 539 17.85 15.40 1.77
N ASP A 540 17.80 14.16 1.34
CA ASP A 540 16.72 13.64 0.51
C ASP A 540 15.68 12.97 1.40
N CYS A 541 14.43 13.44 1.30
CA CYS A 541 13.28 12.78 1.90
C CYS A 541 12.98 11.54 1.08
N VAL A 542 13.42 10.40 1.58
CA VAL A 542 13.28 9.09 0.96
C VAL A 542 12.06 8.42 1.58
N ASP A 543 11.27 7.74 0.76
CA ASP A 543 10.19 6.87 1.23
C ASP A 543 10.70 5.95 2.33
N PHE A 544 9.99 5.88 3.47
CA PHE A 544 10.43 5.12 4.63
C PHE A 544 10.84 3.68 4.26
N TYR A 545 10.10 3.01 3.37
CA TYR A 545 10.35 1.63 2.94
C TYR A 545 11.48 1.47 1.93
N LYS A 546 12.03 2.58 1.44
CA LYS A 546 13.18 2.58 0.53
C LYS A 546 14.46 3.02 1.21
N GLN A 547 14.42 3.34 2.49
CA GLN A 547 15.62 3.73 3.23
C GLN A 547 16.66 2.59 3.23
N PRO A 548 17.97 2.91 3.39
CA PRO A 548 19.06 1.94 3.35
C PRO A 548 18.83 0.72 4.24
N ALA A 549 18.20 0.85 5.41
CA ALA A 549 17.87 -0.25 6.31
C ALA A 549 17.30 -1.49 5.58
N PHE A 550 16.41 -1.27 4.60
CA PHE A 550 15.69 -2.34 3.91
C PHE A 550 16.46 -2.97 2.74
N ASP A 551 17.69 -2.53 2.48
CA ASP A 551 18.61 -3.27 1.62
C ASP A 551 19.18 -4.52 2.32
N HIS A 552 19.05 -4.61 3.65
CA HIS A 552 19.46 -5.77 4.44
C HIS A 552 18.60 -6.98 4.12
N LEU A 553 19.22 -8.13 3.87
CA LEU A 553 18.51 -9.35 3.48
C LEU A 553 17.49 -9.80 4.53
N LEU A 554 17.84 -9.71 5.82
CA LEU A 554 16.97 -10.10 6.93
C LEU A 554 15.81 -9.12 7.16
N LEU A 555 15.89 -7.90 6.63
CA LEU A 555 14.88 -6.87 6.84
C LEU A 555 13.90 -6.72 5.67
N LYS A 556 14.00 -7.51 4.60
CA LYS A 556 13.13 -7.36 3.41
C LYS A 556 11.64 -7.63 3.66
N ASN A 557 11.31 -8.54 4.57
CA ASN A 557 9.93 -8.94 4.88
C ASN A 557 9.45 -8.37 6.23
N HIS A 558 9.97 -7.20 6.60
CA HIS A 558 9.67 -6.55 7.86
C HIS A 558 8.21 -6.07 7.97
N ASN A 559 7.75 -5.81 9.19
CA ASN A 559 6.45 -5.18 9.50
C ASN A 559 6.58 -3.76 10.06
N TYR A 560 7.78 -3.16 10.01
CA TYR A 560 8.05 -1.82 10.51
C TYR A 560 7.23 -0.72 9.83
N HIS A 561 6.97 0.35 10.58
CA HIS A 561 6.05 1.43 10.23
C HIS A 561 6.68 2.80 10.50
N PRO A 562 6.47 3.83 9.66
CA PRO A 562 7.06 5.17 9.85
C PRO A 562 6.60 5.89 11.12
N GLN A 563 5.40 5.56 11.64
CA GLN A 563 4.89 6.06 12.92
C GLN A 563 5.04 5.03 14.05
N MET A 564 5.87 4.00 13.86
CA MET A 564 6.15 3.04 14.92
C MET A 564 6.69 3.78 16.14
N LYS A 565 6.22 3.38 17.31
CA LYS A 565 6.69 3.87 18.59
C LYS A 565 7.20 2.68 19.40
N PRO A 566 8.14 2.88 20.32
CA PRO A 566 8.46 1.87 21.31
C PRO A 566 7.19 1.48 22.08
N SER A 567 7.10 0.21 22.43
CA SER A 567 5.91 -0.40 23.03
C SER A 567 5.71 0.03 24.48
N LEU A 568 6.80 0.37 25.17
CA LEU A 568 6.79 1.03 26.47
C LEU A 568 7.31 2.45 26.26
N PHE A 569 6.42 3.43 26.44
CA PHE A 569 6.85 4.80 26.68
C PHE A 569 7.58 4.77 28.03
N VAL A 570 8.88 5.08 28.03
CA VAL A 570 9.66 5.25 29.26
C VAL A 570 8.82 6.04 30.24
N LYS A 571 8.54 5.48 31.42
CA LYS A 571 7.90 6.24 32.50
C LYS A 571 8.68 7.54 32.64
N GLU A 572 8.02 8.68 32.47
CA GLU A 572 8.59 9.97 32.84
C GLU A 572 9.15 9.82 34.25
N SER A 573 10.49 9.72 34.39
CA SER A 573 11.08 10.08 35.66
C SER A 573 10.81 11.57 35.77
N ASP A 574 9.99 11.96 36.75
CA ASP A 574 9.73 13.33 37.18
C ASP A 574 11.04 14.08 37.41
N SER A 575 11.67 14.52 36.32
CA SER A 575 12.76 15.47 36.33
C SER A 575 12.26 16.63 35.53
N THR A 576 11.87 17.67 36.25
CA THR A 576 11.68 19.03 35.77
C THR A 576 12.96 19.45 35.05
N MET A 577 13.07 19.11 33.76
CA MET A 577 14.24 19.39 32.94
C MET A 577 14.38 20.89 32.70
N SER A 578 15.04 21.59 33.61
CA SER A 578 15.43 22.98 33.40
C SER A 578 16.72 23.34 34.13
N THR A 579 17.81 23.47 33.37
CA THR A 579 18.85 24.52 33.56
C THR A 579 19.79 24.63 32.35
N SER A 580 19.84 23.66 31.42
CA SER A 580 20.57 23.80 30.15
C SER A 580 19.67 24.40 29.05
N ASN A 581 20.25 25.28 28.23
CA ASN A 581 19.52 25.96 27.16
C ASN A 581 19.03 24.94 26.12
N LYS A 582 17.72 24.91 25.83
CA LYS A 582 17.10 24.01 24.84
C LYS A 582 17.86 24.09 23.50
N LEU A 583 18.35 22.94 23.03
CA LEU A 583 19.09 22.84 21.78
C LEU A 583 18.11 22.74 20.59
N SER A 584 17.67 23.88 20.06
CA SER A 584 16.69 23.97 18.96
C SER A 584 17.28 23.84 17.55
N GLY A 585 18.56 23.48 17.39
CA GLY A 585 19.24 23.56 16.08
C GLY A 585 19.64 22.24 15.43
N ILE A 586 19.16 21.10 15.94
CA ILE A 586 19.38 19.78 15.32
C ILE A 586 18.28 19.39 14.32
N GLU A 587 17.12 20.02 14.41
CA GLU A 587 15.99 19.82 13.50
C GLU A 587 16.29 20.39 12.11
N LEU A 588 15.81 19.70 11.09
CA LEU A 588 15.90 20.14 9.71
C LEU A 588 14.95 21.34 9.44
N PRO A 589 15.30 22.22 8.48
CA PRO A 589 14.44 23.32 8.07
C PRO A 589 13.02 22.88 7.66
N ASP A 590 12.05 23.79 7.78
CA ASP A 590 10.66 23.62 7.35
C ASP A 590 9.93 22.41 7.96
N GLY A 591 10.30 21.99 9.17
CA GLY A 591 9.73 20.80 9.82
C GLY A 591 10.18 19.48 9.20
N GLY A 592 11.30 19.48 8.46
CA GLY A 592 11.89 18.28 7.89
C GLY A 592 11.11 17.66 6.73
N CYS A 593 11.01 16.34 6.78
CA CYS A 593 10.43 15.50 5.73
C CYS A 593 8.92 15.26 5.93
N PRO A 594 8.15 15.11 4.84
CA PRO A 594 6.73 14.77 4.96
C PRO A 594 6.53 13.38 5.60
N VAL A 595 5.38 13.19 6.24
CA VAL A 595 4.98 11.90 6.83
C VAL A 595 5.11 10.77 5.81
N GLY A 596 5.63 9.62 6.25
CA GLY A 596 5.91 8.46 5.40
C GLY A 596 7.29 8.51 4.71
N THR A 597 8.08 9.55 4.95
CA THR A 597 9.43 9.70 4.41
C THR A 597 10.43 10.07 5.51
N VAL A 598 11.70 9.75 5.31
CA VAL A 598 12.77 10.02 6.28
C VAL A 598 13.93 10.78 5.63
N PRO A 599 14.58 11.69 6.35
CA PRO A 599 15.68 12.48 5.82
C PRO A 599 16.96 11.65 5.75
N ILE A 600 17.49 11.47 4.55
CA ILE A 600 18.75 10.75 4.30
C ILE A 600 19.74 11.71 3.67
N ARG A 601 20.90 11.90 4.30
CA ARG A 601 21.95 12.75 3.74
C ARG A 601 22.44 12.16 2.42
N ARG A 602 22.47 12.99 1.38
CA ARG A 602 22.95 12.60 0.06
C ARG A 602 24.44 12.31 0.14
N THR A 603 24.82 11.09 -0.24
CA THR A 603 26.23 10.67 -0.30
C THR A 603 26.84 11.13 -1.62
N THR A 604 28.03 11.71 -1.58
CA THR A 604 28.82 12.10 -2.77
C THR A 604 29.91 11.08 -3.06
N LYS A 605 30.53 11.18 -4.24
CA LYS A 605 31.66 10.33 -4.61
C LYS A 605 32.87 10.59 -3.71
N GLU A 606 33.08 11.85 -3.37
CA GLU A 606 34.13 12.30 -2.46
C GLU A 606 33.94 11.71 -1.07
N ASP A 607 32.70 11.61 -0.57
CA ASP A 607 32.40 10.97 0.73
C ASP A 607 32.82 9.50 0.72
N LEU A 608 32.48 8.75 -0.34
CA LEU A 608 32.90 7.35 -0.48
C LEU A 608 34.42 7.18 -0.58
N ILE A 609 35.12 8.13 -1.20
CA ILE A 609 36.59 8.12 -1.27
C ILE A 609 37.19 8.38 0.11
N ARG A 610 36.69 9.36 0.86
CA ARG A 610 37.16 9.64 2.23
C ARG A 610 36.84 8.49 3.18
N HIS A 611 35.71 7.83 3.01
CA HIS A 611 35.34 6.67 3.82
C HIS A 611 36.35 5.50 3.68
N LYS A 612 37.04 5.36 2.54
CA LYS A 612 38.13 4.38 2.38
C LYS A 612 39.38 4.72 3.21
N LEU A 613 39.48 5.95 3.72
CA LEU A 613 40.55 6.45 4.57
C LEU A 613 40.18 6.40 6.06
N MET A 614 39.00 5.87 6.41
CA MET A 614 38.59 5.73 7.81
C MET A 614 39.60 4.86 8.57
N PRO A 615 39.89 5.21 9.83
CA PRO A 615 40.75 4.39 10.67
C PRO A 615 40.16 2.99 10.87
N PRO A 616 41.00 1.98 11.16
CA PRO A 616 40.52 0.65 11.53
C PRO A 616 39.52 0.73 12.68
N ALA A 617 38.62 -0.24 12.74
CA ALA A 617 37.72 -0.38 13.88
C ALA A 617 38.51 -0.50 15.18
N GLU A 618 37.96 0.12 16.24
CA GLU A 618 38.49 -0.03 17.60
C GLU A 618 38.47 -1.52 17.98
N ASN A 619 39.60 -2.08 18.42
CA ASN A 619 39.63 -3.48 18.84
C ASN A 619 38.74 -3.66 20.08
N VAL A 620 37.75 -4.56 20.01
CA VAL A 620 37.00 -4.99 21.20
C VAL A 620 37.89 -5.91 22.04
N MET A 621 38.02 -5.62 23.33
CA MET A 621 38.60 -6.60 24.25
C MET A 621 37.60 -7.74 24.40
N VAL A 622 37.87 -8.86 23.72
CA VAL A 622 37.12 -10.11 23.88
C VAL A 622 38.04 -11.12 24.53
N ASP A 623 37.68 -11.56 25.75
CA ASP A 623 38.26 -12.75 26.35
C ASP A 623 37.89 -13.96 25.48
N SER A 624 38.89 -14.63 24.93
CA SER A 624 38.69 -15.93 24.27
C SER A 624 38.29 -16.99 25.33
N PRO A 625 37.24 -17.80 25.11
CA PRO A 625 36.93 -18.90 26.00
C PRO A 625 38.04 -19.95 25.94
N LEU A 626 38.68 -20.21 27.08
CA LEU A 626 39.62 -21.31 27.25
C LEU A 626 38.87 -22.64 27.12
N THR A 627 38.94 -23.28 25.95
CA THR A 627 38.63 -24.72 25.84
C THR A 627 39.89 -25.56 25.99
N HIS A 628 39.85 -26.40 27.03
CA HIS A 628 40.69 -27.56 27.36
C HIS A 628 42.05 -27.34 28.02
N ARG A 629 42.03 -27.64 29.34
CA ARG A 629 43.09 -28.24 30.18
C ARG A 629 44.32 -28.75 29.39
N GLU A 630 45.47 -28.18 29.72
CA GLU A 630 46.64 -28.96 30.11
C GLU A 630 47.53 -28.16 31.06
N ASN A 631 48.07 -28.85 32.06
CA ASN A 631 48.83 -28.29 33.17
C ASN A 631 50.13 -27.63 32.70
N SER A 632 50.32 -26.36 33.05
CA SER A 632 51.64 -25.74 33.08
C SER A 632 51.57 -24.44 33.88
N ILE A 633 52.37 -24.38 34.95
CA ILE A 633 52.61 -23.19 35.77
C ILE A 633 53.37 -22.19 34.90
N ASP A 634 52.70 -21.16 34.38
CA ASP A 634 53.38 -19.93 33.97
C ASP A 634 52.43 -18.72 34.02
N SER A 635 52.64 -17.89 35.04
CA SER A 635 52.03 -16.58 35.21
C SER A 635 52.45 -15.63 34.10
N LYS A 636 51.77 -15.66 32.95
CA LYS A 636 51.99 -14.71 31.84
C LYS A 636 50.86 -13.69 31.78
N ARG A 637 51.20 -12.46 32.19
CA ARG A 637 50.44 -11.21 32.06
C ARG A 637 49.61 -11.16 30.77
N ARG A 638 48.31 -10.87 30.90
CA ARG A 638 47.39 -10.48 29.81
C ARG A 638 48.08 -9.42 28.93
N ARG A 639 48.45 -9.75 27.68
CA ARG A 639 49.09 -8.80 26.76
C ARG A 639 48.02 -7.93 26.09
N TYR A 640 47.85 -6.72 26.61
CA TYR A 640 47.18 -5.59 25.94
C TYR A 640 47.76 -5.43 24.52
N LYS A 641 46.95 -5.57 23.47
CA LYS A 641 47.32 -5.05 22.14
C LYS A 641 46.99 -3.57 22.13
N PRO A 642 47.95 -2.67 21.85
CA PRO A 642 47.68 -1.23 21.81
C PRO A 642 46.59 -0.92 20.77
N LEU A 643 45.62 -0.10 21.17
CA LEU A 643 44.74 0.61 20.26
C LEU A 643 45.61 1.43 19.29
N GLN A 644 45.66 1.06 18.01
CA GLN A 644 46.49 1.78 17.05
C GLN A 644 45.86 3.16 16.77
N GLY A 645 46.36 4.20 17.44
CA GLY A 645 45.99 5.60 17.23
C GLY A 645 44.77 6.10 18.02
N TYR A 646 43.95 5.22 18.61
CA TYR A 646 42.84 5.62 19.48
C TYR A 646 43.31 5.87 20.91
N LYS A 647 42.70 6.85 21.57
CA LYS A 647 42.84 7.13 23.00
C LYS A 647 41.46 7.31 23.61
N ILE A 648 41.18 6.58 24.69
CA ILE A 648 39.91 6.69 25.41
C ILE A 648 40.09 7.28 26.81
N ALA A 649 39.09 8.04 27.24
CA ALA A 649 38.90 8.51 28.61
C ALA A 649 37.42 8.33 28.95
N THR A 650 37.11 7.17 29.53
CA THR A 650 35.74 6.69 29.70
C THR A 650 35.53 6.08 31.08
N VAL A 651 34.27 5.89 31.41
CA VAL A 651 33.81 5.20 32.60
C VAL A 651 32.84 4.10 32.15
N HIS A 652 32.97 2.90 32.70
CA HIS A 652 32.20 1.73 32.29
C HIS A 652 31.75 0.87 33.46
N THR A 653 30.74 0.04 33.21
CA THR A 653 30.31 -1.02 34.13
C THR A 653 31.40 -2.10 34.27
N ASP A 654 31.47 -2.74 35.44
CA ASP A 654 32.50 -3.75 35.73
C ASP A 654 32.49 -4.92 34.73
N ASP A 655 33.67 -5.25 34.20
CA ASP A 655 33.88 -6.27 33.17
C ASP A 655 33.76 -7.70 33.73
N ASP A 656 34.01 -7.87 35.04
CA ASP A 656 34.17 -9.18 35.66
C ASP A 656 32.85 -9.77 36.25
N ASN A 657 31.70 -9.09 36.11
CA ASN A 657 30.43 -9.58 36.64
C ASN A 657 29.59 -10.33 35.56
N PRO A 658 29.56 -11.68 35.56
CA PRO A 658 28.81 -12.47 34.58
C PRO A 658 27.29 -12.33 34.72
N ASN A 659 26.80 -11.71 35.79
CA ASN A 659 25.37 -11.45 35.99
C ASN A 659 24.92 -10.10 35.39
N ASN A 660 25.81 -9.34 34.77
CA ASN A 660 25.45 -8.07 34.13
C ASN A 660 24.50 -8.31 32.96
N LYS A 661 23.27 -7.78 33.10
CA LYS A 661 22.24 -7.79 32.06
C LYS A 661 21.58 -6.43 31.99
N PHE A 662 21.95 -5.67 30.96
CA PHE A 662 21.49 -4.31 30.77
C PHE A 662 20.49 -4.24 29.61
N GLY A 663 19.29 -3.73 29.86
CA GLY A 663 18.26 -3.48 28.85
C GLY A 663 18.41 -2.11 28.19
N GLY A 664 19.19 -1.19 28.76
CA GLY A 664 19.36 0.14 28.19
C GLY A 664 20.26 1.03 29.03
N ALA A 665 20.57 2.20 28.49
CA ALA A 665 21.35 3.23 29.16
C ALA A 665 21.04 4.63 28.61
N SER A 666 21.16 5.65 29.46
CA SER A 666 21.00 7.06 29.08
C SER A 666 22.14 7.93 29.59
N MET A 667 22.41 9.01 28.89
CA MET A 667 23.29 10.10 29.35
C MET A 667 22.88 11.43 28.72
N ALA A 668 23.10 12.55 29.42
CA ALA A 668 23.13 13.87 28.83
C ALA A 668 24.57 14.38 28.72
N ALA A 669 25.07 14.54 27.49
CA ALA A 669 26.46 14.91 27.26
C ALA A 669 26.61 16.37 26.82
N ALA A 670 27.56 17.08 27.42
CA ALA A 670 27.96 18.40 26.96
C ALA A 670 28.50 18.32 25.53
N VAL A 671 27.99 19.15 24.64
CA VAL A 671 28.35 19.17 23.22
C VAL A 671 29.44 20.20 23.00
N TYR A 672 30.62 19.79 22.53
CA TYR A 672 31.73 20.67 22.17
C TYR A 672 32.13 20.49 20.70
N ASN A 673 32.89 21.45 20.16
CA ASN A 673 33.52 21.35 18.84
C ASN A 673 35.06 21.39 18.96
N PRO A 674 35.69 20.32 19.48
CA PRO A 674 37.15 20.23 19.57
C PRO A 674 37.82 20.35 18.19
N HIS A 675 38.97 21.02 18.16
CA HIS A 675 39.76 21.16 16.94
C HIS A 675 40.33 19.81 16.49
N VAL A 676 40.14 19.46 15.22
CA VAL A 676 40.65 18.23 14.60
C VAL A 676 41.13 18.55 13.18
N GLU A 677 42.18 17.86 12.74
CA GLU A 677 42.74 18.02 11.41
C GLU A 677 42.99 16.69 10.70
N GLY A 678 42.84 16.70 9.38
CA GLY A 678 43.11 15.54 8.53
C GLY A 678 42.24 14.33 8.90
N GLN A 679 42.89 13.26 9.38
CA GLN A 679 42.24 12.00 9.77
C GLN A 679 41.92 11.90 11.26
N GLN A 680 42.12 12.97 12.03
CA GLN A 680 41.78 13.00 13.44
C GLN A 680 40.27 13.01 13.66
N HIS A 681 39.84 12.47 14.79
CA HIS A 681 38.49 12.72 15.29
C HIS A 681 38.47 12.84 16.81
N SER A 682 37.41 13.48 17.30
CA SER A 682 37.12 13.61 18.73
C SER A 682 35.62 13.48 18.93
N ALA A 683 35.21 12.68 19.92
CA ALA A 683 33.82 12.31 20.11
C ALA A 683 33.48 12.08 21.59
N CYS A 684 32.19 12.22 21.89
CA CYS A 684 31.56 11.73 23.10
C CYS A 684 30.60 10.60 22.74
N ARG A 685 30.61 9.50 23.50
CA ARG A 685 29.79 8.32 23.18
C ARG A 685 29.14 7.70 24.40
N LEU A 686 27.92 7.21 24.18
CA LEU A 686 27.29 6.13 24.91
C LEU A 686 27.51 4.86 24.09
N LYS A 687 28.18 3.87 24.65
CA LYS A 687 28.54 2.62 23.98
C LYS A 687 28.01 1.43 24.76
N ILE A 688 27.22 0.59 24.12
CA ILE A 688 26.61 -0.63 24.66
C ILE A 688 27.24 -1.84 23.95
N ILE A 689 27.65 -2.85 24.73
CA ILE A 689 28.48 -3.97 24.22
C ILE A 689 27.93 -5.31 24.74
N LYS A 690 27.98 -6.32 23.85
CA LYS A 690 27.82 -7.75 24.18
C LYS A 690 28.58 -8.61 23.18
N GLY A 691 29.57 -9.36 23.66
CA GLY A 691 30.47 -10.11 22.77
C GLY A 691 31.17 -9.17 21.79
N SER A 692 31.09 -9.48 20.50
CA SER A 692 31.65 -8.64 19.42
C SER A 692 30.70 -7.54 18.93
N ASN A 693 29.44 -7.55 19.38
CA ASN A 693 28.43 -6.62 18.90
C ASN A 693 28.51 -5.28 19.68
N ILE A 694 28.29 -4.16 18.99
CA ILE A 694 28.40 -2.82 19.55
C ILE A 694 27.29 -1.92 19.01
N LEU A 695 26.66 -1.18 19.93
CA LEU A 695 25.82 -0.02 19.61
C LEU A 695 26.44 1.23 20.22
N GLN A 696 26.61 2.28 19.41
CA GLN A 696 27.07 3.58 19.89
C GLN A 696 26.20 4.71 19.39
N ALA A 697 25.98 5.69 20.25
CA ALA A 697 25.37 6.95 19.90
C ALA A 697 26.04 8.10 20.64
N GLY A 698 26.10 9.28 20.01
CA GLY A 698 26.67 10.46 20.63
C GLY A 698 26.95 11.57 19.64
N TRP A 699 27.92 12.41 19.95
CA TRP A 699 28.38 13.46 19.04
C TRP A 699 29.84 13.26 18.65
N ARG A 700 30.20 13.66 17.43
CA ARG A 700 31.53 13.44 16.84
C ARG A 700 31.92 14.58 15.91
N VAL A 701 33.19 14.99 15.97
CA VAL A 701 33.85 15.84 14.98
C VAL A 701 34.82 14.97 14.19
N ASP A 702 34.56 14.74 12.91
CA ASP A 702 35.32 13.81 12.07
C ASP A 702 35.34 14.27 10.60
N PRO A 703 36.41 14.95 10.15
CA PRO A 703 36.54 15.44 8.79
C PRO A 703 36.65 14.32 7.75
N THR A 704 37.11 13.13 8.16
CA THR A 704 37.20 11.97 7.27
C THR A 704 35.80 11.46 6.95
N LEU A 705 34.95 11.33 7.97
CA LEU A 705 33.57 10.86 7.81
C LEU A 705 32.69 11.91 7.11
N TYR A 706 32.76 13.18 7.52
CA TYR A 706 31.76 14.18 7.12
C TYR A 706 32.23 15.16 6.05
N GLY A 707 33.55 15.35 5.91
CA GLY A 707 34.14 16.35 5.02
C GLY A 707 34.19 17.75 5.60
N ASP A 708 33.83 17.92 6.87
CA ASP A 708 33.86 19.19 7.60
C ASP A 708 34.31 19.00 9.06
N ASN A 709 34.53 20.12 9.75
CA ASN A 709 34.93 20.15 11.16
C ASN A 709 33.76 20.56 12.06
N ASN A 710 32.53 20.17 11.70
CA ASN A 710 31.35 20.46 12.50
C ASN A 710 31.06 19.30 13.45
N THR A 711 30.65 19.61 14.68
CA THR A 711 30.09 18.62 15.60
C THR A 711 28.79 18.08 15.04
N ARG A 712 28.74 16.76 14.82
CA ARG A 712 27.56 16.09 14.27
C ARG A 712 27.08 15.02 15.21
N LEU A 713 25.76 14.80 15.18
CA LEU A 713 25.17 13.58 15.71
C LEU A 713 25.79 12.39 14.97
N TYR A 714 25.95 11.26 15.66
CA TYR A 714 26.32 10.03 15.00
C TYR A 714 25.75 8.81 15.71
N ILE A 715 25.60 7.75 14.92
CA ILE A 715 25.41 6.40 15.42
C ILE A 715 26.48 5.48 14.81
N HIS A 716 26.87 4.45 15.54
CA HIS A 716 27.78 3.41 15.07
C HIS A 716 27.24 2.04 15.46
N PHE A 717 27.32 1.11 14.52
CA PHE A 717 26.87 -0.26 14.65
C PHE A 717 28.01 -1.20 14.25
N ASP A 718 28.21 -2.22 15.05
CA ASP A 718 29.14 -3.31 14.77
C ASP A 718 28.47 -4.65 15.14
N ASP A 719 28.37 -5.58 14.20
CA ASP A 719 27.87 -6.95 14.45
C ASP A 719 29.01 -7.98 14.57
N GLY A 720 30.27 -7.53 14.55
CA GLY A 720 31.47 -8.38 14.51
C GLY A 720 31.89 -8.79 13.09
N THR A 721 31.03 -8.64 12.09
CA THR A 721 31.31 -8.85 10.66
C THR A 721 31.37 -7.52 9.89
N ASN A 722 30.44 -6.60 10.21
CA ASN A 722 30.24 -5.31 9.58
C ASN A 722 30.30 -4.22 10.64
N SER A 723 31.20 -3.25 10.44
CA SER A 723 31.33 -2.06 11.29
C SER A 723 31.03 -0.81 10.48
N CYS A 724 30.12 0.04 10.95
CA CYS A 724 29.59 1.12 10.13
C CYS A 724 29.01 2.30 10.88
N PHE A 725 29.14 3.48 10.27
CA PHE A 725 28.62 4.73 10.81
C PHE A 725 27.32 5.16 10.10
N ASN A 726 26.41 5.73 10.89
CA ASN A 726 25.16 6.35 10.41
C ASN A 726 24.35 5.41 9.50
N LEU A 727 23.74 5.96 8.44
CA LEU A 727 22.94 5.19 7.48
C LEU A 727 23.76 4.63 6.31
N LEU A 728 25.10 4.56 6.45
CA LEU A 728 25.97 3.98 5.41
C LEU A 728 25.81 2.46 5.30
N CYS A 729 25.21 1.83 6.31
CA CYS A 729 24.91 0.41 6.33
C CYS A 729 23.42 0.14 6.61
N PRO A 730 22.90 -0.97 6.06
CA PRO A 730 21.48 -1.28 6.13
C PRO A 730 21.16 -1.97 7.46
N ALA A 731 21.32 -1.28 8.60
CA ALA A 731 21.07 -1.88 9.92
C ALA A 731 20.17 -1.05 10.83
N PHE A 732 20.09 0.27 10.57
CA PHE A 732 19.31 1.20 11.38
C PHE A 732 18.09 1.70 10.62
N VAL A 733 16.90 1.50 11.19
CA VAL A 733 15.63 2.02 10.68
C VAL A 733 15.42 3.40 11.28
N LEU A 734 15.66 4.45 10.48
CA LEU A 734 15.29 5.82 10.83
C LEU A 734 13.76 5.95 10.73
N ILE A 735 13.13 6.55 11.74
CA ILE A 735 11.68 6.84 11.74
C ILE A 735 11.39 8.35 11.81
N ASN A 736 12.31 9.12 12.38
CA ASN A 736 12.09 10.54 12.65
C ASN A 736 12.16 11.35 11.35
N THR A 737 11.20 12.25 11.16
CA THR A 737 11.10 13.05 9.94
C THR A 737 11.83 14.39 10.03
N GLU A 738 12.16 14.83 11.24
CA GLU A 738 12.70 16.16 11.56
C GLU A 738 14.20 16.14 11.87
N ILE A 739 14.73 15.04 12.40
CA ILE A 739 16.11 14.90 12.86
C ILE A 739 16.78 13.74 12.11
N ALA A 740 17.88 14.03 11.41
CA ALA A 740 18.73 13.01 10.79
C ALA A 740 19.93 12.67 11.69
N VAL A 741 20.37 11.40 11.68
CA VAL A 741 21.45 10.88 12.55
C VAL A 741 22.83 11.49 12.31
N ASP A 742 23.04 12.23 11.23
CA ASP A 742 24.30 12.90 10.86
C ASP A 742 24.17 14.43 10.82
N SER A 743 23.10 14.96 11.43
CA SER A 743 22.81 16.40 11.48
C SER A 743 23.88 17.14 12.27
N VAL A 744 24.22 18.35 11.81
CA VAL A 744 25.09 19.28 12.54
C VAL A 744 24.41 19.73 13.81
N ILE A 745 25.10 19.61 14.94
CA ILE A 745 24.63 20.06 16.24
C ILE A 745 25.06 21.51 16.45
N SER A 746 24.10 22.42 16.55
CA SER A 746 24.36 23.85 16.74
C SER A 746 23.26 24.49 17.59
N PRO A 747 23.58 25.40 18.53
CA PRO A 747 24.91 25.83 18.97
C PRO A 747 25.67 24.75 19.78
N VAL A 748 26.98 24.94 19.97
CA VAL A 748 27.83 24.07 20.82
C VAL A 748 28.29 24.83 22.08
N SER A 749 28.74 24.10 23.10
CA SER A 749 29.25 24.63 24.35
C SER A 749 30.54 25.42 24.18
N GLN A 750 30.72 26.44 25.02
CA GLN A 750 31.92 27.25 25.13
C GLN A 750 32.39 27.24 26.60
N PRO A 751 33.62 26.74 26.87
CA PRO A 751 34.12 26.60 28.24
C PRO A 751 34.06 27.93 29.01
N GLY A 752 33.39 27.90 30.17
CA GLY A 752 33.24 29.04 31.08
C GLY A 752 32.25 30.12 30.63
N VAL A 753 31.57 29.95 29.49
CA VAL A 753 30.62 30.93 28.94
C VAL A 753 29.21 30.38 28.95
N LYS A 754 28.94 29.36 28.13
CA LYS A 754 27.61 28.79 27.96
C LYS A 754 27.71 27.33 27.60
N THR A 755 26.95 26.50 28.31
CA THR A 755 26.93 25.06 28.11
C THR A 755 25.63 24.62 27.46
N TYR A 756 25.76 23.72 26.50
CA TYR A 756 24.69 23.03 25.80
C TYR A 756 24.96 21.53 25.89
N ASP A 757 23.96 20.77 26.34
CA ASP A 757 24.03 19.32 26.39
C ASP A 757 22.90 18.68 25.57
N LEU A 758 23.13 17.43 25.18
CA LEU A 758 22.18 16.62 24.44
C LEU A 758 22.02 15.26 25.15
N ALA A 759 20.77 14.90 25.42
CA ALA A 759 20.42 13.61 25.99
C ALA A 759 20.37 12.54 24.91
N PHE A 760 21.04 11.41 25.17
CA PHE A 760 21.08 10.21 24.36
C PHE A 760 20.55 9.06 25.19
N TYR A 761 19.67 8.26 24.60
CA TYR A 761 19.10 7.10 25.27
C TYR A 761 19.01 5.93 24.31
N LEU A 762 19.56 4.80 24.72
CA LEU A 762 19.51 3.53 24.02
C LEU A 762 18.76 2.54 24.88
N ASN A 763 17.68 1.95 24.34
CA ASN A 763 16.84 1.03 25.10
C ASN A 763 16.34 -0.13 24.26
N TRP A 764 16.39 -1.32 24.82
CA TRP A 764 15.78 -2.50 24.26
C TRP A 764 14.28 -2.52 24.59
N ASP A 765 13.46 -2.77 23.57
CA ASP A 765 12.01 -2.88 23.73
C ASP A 765 11.61 -4.34 24.00
N LEU A 766 11.20 -4.62 25.24
CA LEU A 766 10.73 -5.92 25.73
C LEU A 766 9.66 -6.60 24.86
N ASN A 767 8.83 -5.83 24.14
CA ASN A 767 7.69 -6.40 23.41
C ASN A 767 8.01 -6.77 21.96
N ASN A 768 8.89 -6.01 21.29
CA ASN A 768 9.22 -6.24 19.88
C ASN A 768 10.69 -6.62 19.63
N GLY A 769 11.55 -6.55 20.65
CA GLY A 769 12.96 -6.94 20.59
C GLY A 769 13.90 -5.87 20.04
N ASN A 770 13.41 -4.72 19.60
CA ASN A 770 14.21 -3.71 18.90
C ASN A 770 14.99 -2.81 19.87
N TRP A 771 16.21 -2.45 19.48
CA TRP A 771 17.03 -1.47 20.19
C TRP A 771 16.75 -0.06 19.68
N TRP A 772 16.04 0.74 20.47
CA TRP A 772 15.64 2.09 20.14
C TRP A 772 16.68 3.12 20.52
N PHE A 773 16.85 4.11 19.64
CA PHE A 773 17.63 5.31 19.89
C PHE A 773 16.73 6.53 20.01
N PHE A 774 16.91 7.25 21.12
CA PHE A 774 16.21 8.49 21.42
C PHE A 774 17.20 9.61 21.64
N ILE A 775 16.75 10.80 21.27
CA ILE A 775 17.43 12.05 21.56
C ILE A 775 16.42 12.95 22.25
N THR A 776 16.93 13.95 22.96
CA THR A 776 16.19 15.07 23.58
C THR A 776 15.68 14.80 24.98
N ASN A 777 15.45 15.92 25.66
CA ASN A 777 14.82 16.06 26.95
C ASN A 777 13.38 15.48 26.98
N THR A 778 12.76 15.26 25.81
CA THR A 778 11.39 14.77 25.64
C THR A 778 11.31 13.31 25.17
N HIS A 779 12.42 12.56 25.19
CA HIS A 779 12.48 11.17 24.72
C HIS A 779 11.95 10.99 23.28
N THR A 780 12.37 11.87 22.37
CA THR A 780 11.99 11.80 20.96
C THR A 780 12.67 10.61 20.29
N PRO A 781 11.91 9.64 19.74
CA PRO A 781 12.49 8.50 19.06
C PRO A 781 13.08 8.94 17.72
N ILE A 782 14.32 8.55 17.47
CA ILE A 782 15.03 8.81 16.22
C ILE A 782 14.85 7.62 15.26
N GLY A 783 15.07 6.41 15.78
CA GLY A 783 15.04 5.17 15.02
C GLY A 783 15.42 4.00 15.89
N PHE A 784 15.59 2.83 15.29
CA PHE A 784 15.96 1.62 16.02
C PHE A 784 16.78 0.66 15.16
N TRP A 785 17.54 -0.20 15.85
CA TRP A 785 18.14 -1.40 15.27
C TRP A 785 17.20 -2.59 15.49
N PRO A 786 16.75 -3.23 14.40
CA PRO A 786 15.97 -4.46 14.48
C PRO A 786 16.69 -5.59 15.21
N GLN A 787 15.99 -6.44 15.95
CA GLN A 787 16.63 -7.60 16.59
C GLN A 787 17.28 -8.55 15.56
N GLU A 788 16.73 -8.61 14.34
CA GLU A 788 17.18 -9.53 13.29
C GLU A 788 18.55 -9.19 12.73
N VAL A 789 19.09 -7.99 13.01
CA VAL A 789 20.45 -7.62 12.58
C VAL A 789 21.52 -8.02 13.59
N PHE A 790 21.13 -8.61 14.74
CA PHE A 790 22.07 -9.02 15.77
C PHE A 790 22.14 -10.54 15.92
N ASP A 791 23.35 -11.05 16.14
CA ASP A 791 23.55 -12.46 16.50
C ASP A 791 23.44 -12.66 18.03
N ASP A 792 24.05 -11.78 18.85
CA ASP A 792 24.12 -11.95 20.32
C ASP A 792 23.29 -10.93 21.14
N PHE A 793 22.84 -9.82 20.56
CA PHE A 793 22.18 -8.71 21.28
C PHE A 793 20.71 -8.92 21.63
N VAL A 794 20.17 -10.12 21.39
CA VAL A 794 18.72 -10.42 21.30
C VAL A 794 17.90 -10.09 22.57
N TYR A 795 18.54 -9.86 23.73
CA TYR A 795 17.81 -9.63 25.00
C TYR A 795 18.41 -8.61 25.98
N PHE A 796 19.73 -8.39 25.96
CA PHE A 796 20.43 -7.51 26.92
C PHE A 796 21.86 -7.28 26.45
N ALA A 797 22.52 -6.28 27.03
CA ALA A 797 23.95 -6.01 26.93
C ALA A 797 24.70 -6.38 28.21
N THR A 798 26.01 -6.59 28.13
CA THR A 798 26.86 -6.98 29.28
C THR A 798 27.74 -5.85 29.78
N ARG A 799 27.96 -4.82 28.96
CA ARG A 799 28.75 -3.65 29.33
C ARG A 799 28.17 -2.37 28.74
N VAL A 800 28.21 -1.31 29.54
CA VAL A 800 27.87 0.06 29.13
C VAL A 800 29.07 0.96 29.42
N GLU A 801 29.41 1.84 28.49
CA GLU A 801 30.53 2.78 28.56
C GLU A 801 30.08 4.20 28.19
N PHE A 802 30.57 5.17 28.95
CA PHE A 802 30.31 6.60 28.80
C PHE A 802 31.62 7.39 28.74
N GLY A 803 31.70 8.40 27.88
CA GLY A 803 32.79 9.38 27.91
C GLY A 803 33.38 9.69 26.54
N GLY A 804 34.66 10.03 26.52
CA GLY A 804 35.35 10.58 25.35
C GLY A 804 36.27 9.58 24.64
N VAL A 805 36.32 9.69 23.32
CA VAL A 805 37.27 8.98 22.46
C VAL A 805 37.87 9.93 21.42
N VAL A 806 39.16 9.79 21.19
CA VAL A 806 39.86 10.46 20.09
C VAL A 806 40.65 9.47 19.27
N TYR A 807 40.96 9.87 18.05
CA TYR A 807 41.92 9.17 17.19
C TYR A 807 42.89 10.16 16.58
N SER A 808 44.14 9.74 16.48
CA SER A 808 45.17 10.40 15.70
C SER A 808 45.98 9.37 14.91
N PRO A 809 46.33 9.65 13.64
CA PRO A 809 47.26 8.82 12.89
C PRO A 809 48.61 8.70 13.62
N PRO A 810 49.35 7.59 13.46
CA PRO A 810 50.67 7.44 14.06
C PRO A 810 51.62 8.59 13.68
N GLY A 811 52.24 9.22 14.69
CA GLY A 811 53.19 10.32 14.49
C GLY A 811 52.55 11.71 14.38
N ILE A 812 51.22 11.83 14.50
CA ILE A 812 50.51 13.10 14.56
C ILE A 812 50.02 13.34 16.00
N LEU A 813 50.16 14.58 16.50
CA LEU A 813 49.73 14.99 17.85
C LEU A 813 48.25 14.72 18.06
N GLU A 814 47.87 14.22 19.23
CA GLU A 814 46.49 13.86 19.51
C GLU A 814 45.58 15.09 19.67
N PRO A 815 44.33 15.07 19.17
CA PRO A 815 43.44 16.23 19.22
C PRO A 815 42.86 16.47 20.63
N PRO A 816 42.37 17.68 20.95
CA PRO A 816 41.62 17.93 22.18
C PRO A 816 40.37 17.04 22.30
N MET A 817 40.01 16.70 23.54
CA MET A 817 38.83 15.91 23.90
C MET A 817 37.86 16.70 24.78
N GLY A 818 36.56 16.59 24.51
CA GLY A 818 35.53 17.28 25.28
C GLY A 818 35.70 18.79 25.18
N SER A 819 35.90 19.45 26.32
CA SER A 819 36.17 20.89 26.39
C SER A 819 37.59 21.31 25.99
N GLY A 820 38.48 20.34 25.75
CA GLY A 820 39.91 20.61 25.52
C GLY A 820 40.69 20.90 26.81
N SER A 821 40.12 20.63 27.98
CA SER A 821 40.76 20.83 29.28
C SER A 821 40.60 19.59 30.15
N PHE A 822 41.54 19.40 31.08
CA PHE A 822 41.39 18.36 32.10
C PHE A 822 40.19 18.67 33.01
N PRO A 823 39.46 17.64 33.46
CA PRO A 823 38.34 17.81 34.38
C PRO A 823 38.84 18.39 35.71
N VAL A 824 38.27 19.52 36.12
CA VAL A 824 38.60 20.20 37.40
C VAL A 824 37.42 20.21 38.39
N GLY A 825 36.30 19.58 38.04
CA GLY A 825 35.09 19.55 38.86
C GLY A 825 34.16 20.74 38.61
N ASN A 826 34.28 21.41 37.46
CA ASN A 826 33.43 22.55 37.09
C ASN A 826 32.69 22.28 35.79
N THR A 827 31.39 21.97 35.88
CA THR A 827 30.52 21.64 34.73
C THR A 827 30.33 22.76 33.71
N THR A 828 30.72 23.99 34.04
CA THR A 828 30.74 25.10 33.06
C THR A 828 31.98 25.08 32.16
N ARG A 829 33.05 24.36 32.55
CA ARG A 829 34.34 24.29 31.84
C ARG A 829 34.71 22.88 31.40
N ASP A 830 34.21 21.87 32.09
CA ASP A 830 34.57 20.47 31.85
C ASP A 830 33.69 19.85 30.75
N GLY A 831 34.25 18.87 30.06
CA GLY A 831 33.46 17.89 29.32
C GLY A 831 32.76 16.96 30.30
N TYR A 832 31.48 16.67 30.09
CA TYR A 832 30.73 15.80 30.98
C TYR A 832 29.67 14.95 30.26
N CYS A 833 29.35 13.82 30.89
CA CYS A 833 28.12 13.06 30.73
C CYS A 833 27.39 13.08 32.09
N ARG A 834 26.16 13.57 32.17
CA ARG A 834 25.39 13.67 33.41
C ARG A 834 24.08 12.89 33.31
N ASN A 835 23.38 12.77 34.44
CA ASN A 835 22.11 12.05 34.52
C ASN A 835 22.24 10.64 33.92
N ILE A 836 23.35 9.97 34.24
CA ILE A 836 23.61 8.62 33.77
C ILE A 836 22.59 7.68 34.39
N THR A 837 21.91 6.91 33.55
CA THR A 837 21.00 5.84 33.98
C THR A 837 21.30 4.56 33.23
N ILE A 838 21.17 3.43 33.91
CA ILE A 838 21.33 2.09 33.34
C ILE A 838 20.09 1.29 33.72
N LEU A 839 19.52 0.61 32.74
CA LEU A 839 18.34 -0.23 32.90
C LEU A 839 18.74 -1.69 32.91
N SER A 840 18.08 -2.48 33.74
CA SER A 840 18.18 -3.94 33.70
C SER A 840 17.47 -4.52 32.47
N ASP A 841 17.67 -5.81 32.22
CA ASP A 841 16.91 -6.59 31.22
C ASP A 841 15.40 -6.69 31.51
N LYS A 842 14.93 -6.09 32.62
CA LYS A 842 13.52 -6.01 33.01
C LYS A 842 12.98 -4.58 32.99
N ASP A 843 13.70 -3.64 32.38
CA ASP A 843 13.32 -2.21 32.30
C ASP A 843 13.21 -1.55 33.69
N GLU A 844 14.04 -1.99 34.63
CA GLU A 844 14.15 -1.41 35.98
C GLU A 844 15.44 -0.58 36.08
N ASN A 845 15.37 0.62 36.69
CA ASN A 845 16.56 1.42 36.97
C ASN A 845 17.49 0.68 37.95
N ILE A 846 18.74 0.50 37.55
CA ILE A 846 19.79 -0.04 38.41
C ILE A 846 20.37 1.12 39.23
N ASP A 847 20.54 0.90 40.54
CA ASP A 847 21.29 1.83 41.39
C ASP A 847 22.78 1.77 41.02
N ILE A 848 23.27 2.86 40.44
CA ILE A 848 24.62 2.92 39.89
C ILE A 848 25.56 3.34 41.02
N GLY A 849 26.28 2.37 41.58
CA GLY A 849 27.43 2.64 42.44
C GLY A 849 28.65 3.11 41.64
N LYS A 850 29.82 3.13 42.28
CA LYS A 850 31.07 3.50 41.61
C LYS A 850 31.31 2.70 40.32
N LEU A 851 31.53 3.41 39.22
CA LEU A 851 31.86 2.80 37.93
C LEU A 851 33.39 2.75 37.73
N THR A 852 33.83 1.87 36.82
CA THR A 852 35.25 1.68 36.53
C THR A 852 35.74 2.74 35.55
N THR A 853 36.73 3.54 35.96
CA THR A 853 37.35 4.55 35.11
C THR A 853 38.50 3.94 34.29
N HIS A 854 38.54 4.24 33.00
CA HIS A 854 39.58 3.77 32.09
C HIS A 854 40.14 4.93 31.24
N VAL A 855 41.47 5.10 31.26
CA VAL A 855 42.18 6.17 30.55
C VAL A 855 43.48 5.63 29.92
N ASP A 856 43.57 5.68 28.60
CA ASP A 856 44.73 5.18 27.84
C ASP A 856 45.98 6.05 27.98
N SER A 857 45.80 7.38 28.08
CA SER A 857 46.89 8.34 28.11
C SER A 857 46.62 9.43 29.15
N PRO A 858 46.86 9.12 30.45
CA PRO A 858 46.56 10.01 31.57
C PRO A 858 47.25 11.38 31.52
N ASN A 859 48.38 11.47 30.79
CA ASN A 859 49.11 12.72 30.60
C ASN A 859 48.44 13.68 29.60
N LEU A 860 47.52 13.19 28.77
CA LEU A 860 46.84 13.96 27.72
C LEU A 860 45.35 14.11 27.99
N TYR A 861 44.74 13.11 28.60
CA TYR A 861 43.31 13.04 28.90
C TYR A 861 43.08 12.48 30.28
N ASN A 862 41.93 12.80 30.87
CA ASN A 862 41.50 12.20 32.12
C ASN A 862 39.98 12.00 32.14
N ALA A 863 39.53 11.06 32.95
CA ALA A 863 38.12 10.81 33.24
C ALA A 863 37.94 10.66 34.75
N VAL A 864 36.83 11.17 35.29
CA VAL A 864 36.50 11.12 36.71
C VAL A 864 35.05 10.74 36.86
N ASP A 865 34.82 9.62 37.57
CA ASP A 865 33.49 9.20 37.99
C ASP A 865 33.03 9.97 39.23
N VAL A 866 31.81 10.51 39.19
CA VAL A 866 31.21 11.29 40.28
C VAL A 866 29.81 10.72 40.56
N GLU A 867 29.75 9.88 41.59
CA GLU A 867 28.57 9.07 41.96
C GLU A 867 27.35 9.92 42.34
N ASN A 868 27.54 11.03 43.06
CA ASN A 868 26.43 11.88 43.51
C ASN A 868 26.78 13.37 43.43
N ALA A 869 26.46 13.99 42.30
CA ALA A 869 26.66 15.43 42.09
C ALA A 869 25.55 16.32 42.70
N GLY A 870 24.49 15.72 43.26
CA GLY A 870 23.34 16.43 43.83
C GLY A 870 22.40 17.07 42.78
N GLY A 871 21.15 17.33 43.18
CA GLY A 871 20.13 17.98 42.33
C GLY A 871 19.87 17.24 41.01
N ASP A 872 19.68 17.98 39.91
CA ASP A 872 19.37 17.47 38.57
C ASP A 872 20.59 16.84 37.82
N TRP A 873 21.76 16.76 38.46
CA TRP A 873 23.00 16.27 37.82
C TRP A 873 23.21 14.76 37.99
N LYS A 874 22.62 14.14 39.03
CA LYS A 874 22.70 12.72 39.41
C LYS A 874 24.14 12.15 39.26
N HIS A 875 24.27 10.88 38.87
CA HIS A 875 25.56 10.26 38.52
C HIS A 875 26.13 10.93 37.27
N MET A 876 27.39 11.35 37.33
CA MET A 876 28.05 12.02 36.23
C MET A 876 29.49 11.54 36.00
N VAL A 877 29.96 11.69 34.77
CA VAL A 877 31.34 11.43 34.35
C VAL A 877 31.89 12.72 33.79
N LEU A 878 33.00 13.19 34.37
CA LEU A 878 33.78 14.29 33.81
C LEU A 878 34.89 13.70 32.94
N TYR A 879 35.08 14.22 31.73
CA TYR A 879 36.14 13.77 30.85
C TYR A 879 36.68 14.91 29.98
N GLY A 880 37.94 14.80 29.57
CA GLY A 880 38.54 15.75 28.65
C GLY A 880 40.05 15.82 28.76
N GLY A 881 40.62 16.66 27.90
CA GLY A 881 42.04 16.97 27.92
C GLY A 881 42.47 17.77 26.68
N PRO A 882 43.59 18.50 26.76
CA PRO A 882 44.07 19.35 25.67
C PRO A 882 44.57 18.57 24.45
N GLY A 883 44.90 17.28 24.62
CA GLY A 883 45.62 16.51 23.60
C GLY A 883 47.10 16.87 23.58
N GLY A 884 47.77 16.60 22.47
CA GLY A 884 49.21 16.81 22.30
C GLY A 884 49.62 18.21 21.81
N TRP A 885 48.66 19.14 21.70
CA TRP A 885 48.84 20.47 21.10
C TRP A 885 49.28 21.56 22.09
#